data_AF-A0A923TT25-F1
#
_entry.id   AF-A0A923TT25-F1
#
_cell.length_a   1.000
_cell.length_b   1.000
_cell.length_c   1.000
_cell.angle_alpha   90.00
_cell.angle_beta   90.00
_cell.angle_gamma   90.00
#
_symmetry.space_group_name_H-M   'P 1'
#
loop_
_entity.id
_entity.type
_entity.pdbx_description
1 polymer ?
#
loop_
_entity_poly.entity_id
_entity_poly.type
_entity_poly.pdbx_seq_one_letter_code
_entity_poly.pdbx_strand_id
1 'polypeptide(L)'
;MKKFTLSTIGLVLASFLSIMSAKADHLSDRLTFSARLQPAPGIITLGNGVAAFMLNSSRDTMYFTTSFAKLSSPMVGFHIHNGRTGGNVIIDFDGKVEGNTVRSFITGTQLSGILTDFIEGNLYVAVHTVTNPAVEILGSIKLESDWGFAASLDGPQDGSSSIATGHAAINFGMKGDTAIIRVVTNMSNKITGAHLHNGKAGQNGGVILSLGGLISSDSVTLSGGIAMNAASWTKILACLLADSCYINLHTSAFPGGEIRGQVRTTKTLRFDASMTPAAVTAGGGILSKASSAVGVSTLWLNQTMDTLRYNVYFKGLTSNAGAMHFHNGEANASGSVVKPIAFTGNTVTAIWTKYDATAPLTNTIINQLIGGSLYINLHTDSNPGGEIRGQVYRLAREGFIAEINGKQSGTLSRTQGSAIVSYDRDRTNLHYMISTDNLTSPFASAHFHTGLKGQSGPVVYDLGTPVDNGFYNYWTNAAGFNNTQSIALRRNDSMYINIHSSTFPGGEIRGQLWRNYKISSPSLTPPPPQEPDYLSDRLTFSAKLIPAPTVTTTANGVGAFMLNSTHDTLYFTISYAKLSTALTGFHIHNGRTGGNVIIDFNGKTDKNTVRSFITGTQLTGLMTDLIEGNLYVAVHTTANPAVEILGNIKLETDWGFSAILDGTQATTISPATGLASINFSMKGDLAEVRLVSNLNNKITSAHLHNGKAGQSGGVILNLGNLISMDSSTLSGKVQMNAATWTNVLACLMSDSVYINLHTSAYPGGEIRGQVRSTKTLRFDSWMSQKGISEGGGTPAQISGATGVSTLWLNNTMDTLKYNIMITGLSSSATSAHFHNGNVMMNGPVVKSLTLTGNTISGLWTKTDSEPFSNAMVSELLKGNLYLNVHTTNNPNGELRGQVYRLAREGFIAELNNAQAATTGTAQGTVIASYDRERTNLHTMLAFDGLQGTVTSGHIHGGRKGQSGPVLIALDPFTNNGSYTYAKAAEGFTEMNSISMRRNDSTYVNIHTSTSANGEIRGQLMRYYRISSPSISTGVNEELLKSGTAISMYPNPVEDAFTVGFETKNTVNATLNIYDLNGRLVMKSDVQSISGITINTSQLNSGIYIAELLLNEQVATRSKLLKN
;
A
#
# COMPACT_ATOMS: atom_id res chain seq x y z
N MET A 1 65.14 -38.79 9.30
CA MET A 1 65.41 -37.76 8.27
C MET A 1 65.71 -38.44 6.93
N LYS A 2 64.73 -38.49 6.02
CA LYS A 2 64.86 -38.46 4.55
C LYS A 2 63.47 -38.67 3.92
N LYS A 3 63.19 -37.86 2.90
CA LYS A 3 61.92 -37.65 2.19
C LYS A 3 61.50 -38.86 1.35
N PHE A 4 60.19 -39.09 1.22
CA PHE A 4 59.58 -39.59 -0.03
C PHE A 4 58.21 -38.91 -0.24
N THR A 5 57.97 -38.55 -1.49
CA THR A 5 56.98 -37.61 -2.04
C THR A 5 55.61 -38.25 -2.30
N LEU A 6 54.52 -37.56 -1.95
CA LEU A 6 53.15 -37.87 -2.39
C LEU A 6 52.89 -37.32 -3.79
N SER A 7 52.69 -38.21 -4.76
CA SER A 7 51.97 -37.92 -5.99
C SER A 7 51.29 -39.21 -6.43
N THR A 8 49.96 -39.31 -6.29
CA THR A 8 48.98 -40.20 -7.00
C THR A 8 47.83 -40.72 -6.11
N ILE A 9 47.14 -39.83 -5.38
CA ILE A 9 45.75 -40.10 -4.96
C ILE A 9 44.97 -38.78 -5.10
N GLY A 10 44.45 -38.49 -6.29
CA GLY A 10 43.76 -37.24 -6.57
C GLY A 10 43.07 -37.19 -7.92
N LEU A 11 42.51 -38.31 -8.40
CA LEU A 11 41.88 -38.34 -9.73
C LEU A 11 40.51 -39.05 -9.83
N VAL A 12 39.88 -39.47 -8.72
CA VAL A 12 38.61 -40.23 -8.81
C VAL A 12 37.46 -39.66 -7.95
N LEU A 13 37.65 -38.55 -7.23
CA LEU A 13 36.58 -37.91 -6.43
C LEU A 13 36.13 -36.52 -6.89
N ALA A 14 36.43 -36.13 -8.14
CA ALA A 14 36.04 -34.82 -8.71
C ALA A 14 34.96 -34.92 -9.82
N SER A 15 34.41 -36.11 -10.08
CA SER A 15 33.50 -36.37 -11.21
C SER A 15 32.01 -36.47 -10.83
N PHE A 16 31.62 -36.13 -9.59
CA PHE A 16 30.22 -36.13 -9.14
C PHE A 16 29.79 -34.83 -8.44
N LEU A 17 30.34 -33.68 -8.85
CA LEU A 17 29.69 -32.39 -8.62
C LEU A 17 29.13 -31.90 -9.97
N SER A 18 27.81 -31.99 -10.07
CA SER A 18 26.97 -31.53 -11.19
C SER A 18 27.54 -30.31 -11.93
N ILE A 19 27.92 -30.52 -13.18
CA ILE A 19 28.13 -29.47 -14.17
C ILE A 19 26.74 -28.89 -14.48
N MET A 20 26.31 -27.94 -13.65
CA MET A 20 25.18 -27.08 -13.98
C MET A 20 25.62 -26.18 -15.13
N SER A 21 25.05 -26.45 -16.30
CA SER A 21 25.18 -25.70 -17.55
C SER A 21 25.20 -24.20 -17.32
N ALA A 22 26.34 -23.55 -17.58
CA ALA A 22 26.46 -22.10 -17.47
C ALA A 22 25.64 -21.45 -18.59
N LYS A 23 24.50 -20.87 -18.21
CA LYS A 23 23.81 -19.86 -19.03
C LYS A 23 24.75 -18.67 -19.28
N ALA A 24 24.43 -17.78 -20.21
CA ALA A 24 24.70 -16.35 -20.04
C ALA A 24 23.88 -15.88 -18.84
N ASP A 25 24.23 -16.39 -17.65
CA ASP A 25 23.42 -16.37 -16.44
C ASP A 25 23.08 -14.93 -16.00
N HIS A 26 23.82 -13.96 -16.52
CA HIS A 26 23.68 -12.55 -16.23
C HIS A 26 22.55 -11.80 -16.94
N LEU A 27 21.94 -12.33 -18.00
CA LEU A 27 20.75 -11.72 -18.62
C LEU A 27 19.55 -12.67 -18.55
N SER A 28 18.38 -12.12 -18.24
CA SER A 28 17.10 -12.83 -18.33
C SER A 28 16.38 -12.49 -19.63
N ASP A 29 15.29 -13.22 -19.89
CA ASP A 29 14.37 -13.00 -21.00
C ASP A 29 13.30 -11.92 -20.72
N ARG A 30 13.50 -11.10 -19.67
CA ARG A 30 12.60 -10.03 -19.25
C ARG A 30 13.15 -8.66 -19.63
N LEU A 31 12.23 -7.71 -19.79
CA LEU A 31 12.56 -6.30 -20.02
C LEU A 31 12.01 -5.45 -18.89
N THR A 32 12.77 -4.43 -18.51
CA THR A 32 12.40 -3.53 -17.40
C THR A 32 12.30 -2.11 -17.93
N PHE A 33 11.24 -1.41 -17.55
CA PHE A 33 10.99 -0.02 -17.89
C PHE A 33 10.89 0.81 -16.62
N SER A 34 11.21 2.09 -16.73
CA SER A 34 11.22 3.00 -15.60
C SER A 34 10.67 4.37 -15.99
N ALA A 35 10.17 5.10 -14.99
CA ALA A 35 9.90 6.51 -15.08
C ALA A 35 10.34 7.20 -13.79
N ARG A 36 11.09 8.29 -13.93
CA ARG A 36 11.33 9.25 -12.84
C ARG A 36 10.27 10.34 -12.94
N LEU A 37 9.44 10.46 -11.92
CA LEU A 37 8.39 11.47 -11.86
C LEU A 37 8.95 12.75 -11.25
N GLN A 38 8.72 13.86 -11.92
CA GLN A 38 9.19 15.20 -11.53
C GLN A 38 8.03 16.20 -11.64
N PRO A 39 8.14 17.39 -11.01
CA PRO A 39 7.15 18.45 -11.14
C PRO A 39 6.80 18.72 -12.60
N ALA A 40 5.50 18.80 -12.89
CA ALA A 40 5.02 19.14 -14.21
C ALA A 40 5.51 20.54 -14.64
N PRO A 41 5.70 20.81 -15.95
CA PRO A 41 6.09 22.14 -16.42
C PRO A 41 5.14 23.23 -15.91
N GLY A 42 5.70 24.25 -15.25
CA GLY A 42 4.93 25.36 -14.68
C GLY A 42 4.36 25.11 -13.27
N ILE A 43 4.51 23.90 -12.71
CA ILE A 43 4.09 23.58 -11.35
C ILE A 43 5.27 23.69 -10.38
N ILE A 44 5.07 24.40 -9.26
CA ILE A 44 6.06 24.55 -8.20
C ILE A 44 5.68 23.62 -7.05
N THR A 45 6.39 22.51 -6.92
CA THR A 45 6.23 21.51 -5.84
C THR A 45 7.56 20.79 -5.61
N LEU A 46 7.72 20.18 -4.43
CA LEU A 46 8.81 19.24 -4.15
C LEU A 46 8.43 17.79 -4.52
N GLY A 47 7.22 17.60 -5.05
CA GLY A 47 6.69 16.33 -5.48
C GLY A 47 7.63 15.59 -6.43
N ASN A 48 7.86 14.31 -6.17
CA ASN A 48 8.61 13.42 -7.07
C ASN A 48 8.19 11.97 -6.88
N GLY A 49 8.70 11.07 -7.72
CA GLY A 49 8.41 9.64 -7.60
C GLY A 49 9.20 8.75 -8.54
N VAL A 50 9.00 7.44 -8.39
CA VAL A 50 9.58 6.39 -9.23
C VAL A 50 8.49 5.40 -9.61
N ALA A 51 8.36 5.13 -10.90
CA ALA A 51 7.56 4.01 -11.41
C ALA A 51 8.48 2.98 -12.06
N ALA A 52 8.26 1.70 -11.74
CA ALA A 52 9.03 0.57 -12.20
C ALA A 52 8.11 -0.47 -12.84
N PHE A 53 8.47 -0.97 -14.03
CA PHE A 53 7.68 -1.93 -14.80
C PHE A 53 8.54 -3.10 -15.25
N MET A 54 8.01 -4.33 -15.18
CA MET A 54 8.68 -5.54 -15.66
C MET A 54 7.76 -6.34 -16.58
N LEU A 55 8.19 -6.48 -17.84
CA LEU A 55 7.57 -7.34 -18.83
C LEU A 55 8.03 -8.78 -18.60
N ASN A 56 7.07 -9.70 -18.46
CA ASN A 56 7.38 -11.11 -18.24
C ASN A 56 7.85 -11.81 -19.53
N SER A 57 8.38 -13.02 -19.36
CA SER A 57 8.98 -13.82 -20.43
C SER A 57 7.98 -14.27 -21.53
N SER A 58 6.67 -14.37 -21.19
CA SER A 58 5.61 -14.67 -22.15
C SER A 58 5.06 -13.44 -22.86
N ARG A 59 5.44 -12.23 -22.42
CA ARG A 59 5.00 -10.92 -22.94
C ARG A 59 3.49 -10.67 -22.80
N ASP A 60 2.82 -11.41 -21.94
CA ASP A 60 1.38 -11.28 -21.69
C ASP A 60 1.06 -10.42 -20.46
N THR A 61 2.07 -10.12 -19.64
CA THR A 61 1.93 -9.41 -18.37
C THR A 61 3.07 -8.43 -18.13
N MET A 62 2.70 -7.19 -17.78
CA MET A 62 3.59 -6.14 -17.29
C MET A 62 3.26 -5.89 -15.82
N TYR A 63 4.15 -6.28 -14.90
CA TYR A 63 4.01 -5.97 -13.47
C TYR A 63 4.55 -4.56 -13.19
N PHE A 64 3.91 -3.80 -12.30
CA PHE A 64 4.41 -2.48 -11.93
C PHE A 64 4.24 -2.14 -10.45
N THR A 65 5.18 -1.33 -9.95
CA THR A 65 5.09 -0.64 -8.67
C THR A 65 5.49 0.82 -8.87
N THR A 66 4.86 1.72 -8.14
CA THR A 66 5.22 3.13 -8.10
C THR A 66 5.23 3.63 -6.66
N SER A 67 6.05 4.62 -6.39
CA SER A 67 5.96 5.43 -5.18
C SER A 67 6.14 6.90 -5.50
N PHE A 68 5.48 7.74 -4.72
CA PHE A 68 5.59 9.18 -4.80
C PHE A 68 5.93 9.77 -3.42
N ALA A 69 6.50 10.98 -3.43
CA ALA A 69 6.94 11.67 -2.24
C ALA A 69 6.68 13.17 -2.35
N LYS A 70 6.44 13.81 -1.20
CA LYS A 70 6.31 15.27 -1.05
C LYS A 70 5.27 15.91 -1.98
N LEU A 71 4.18 15.20 -2.28
CA LEU A 71 3.06 15.77 -3.03
C LEU A 71 2.48 16.98 -2.27
N SER A 72 2.05 17.99 -3.02
CA SER A 72 1.56 19.26 -2.47
C SER A 72 0.22 19.13 -1.73
N SER A 73 -0.54 18.07 -2.01
CA SER A 73 -1.84 17.74 -1.40
C SER A 73 -2.19 16.27 -1.68
N PRO A 74 -3.27 15.72 -1.08
CA PRO A 74 -3.69 14.35 -1.35
C PRO A 74 -3.86 14.07 -2.84
N MET A 75 -3.47 12.86 -3.25
CA MET A 75 -3.61 12.40 -4.62
C MET A 75 -5.09 12.16 -4.94
N VAL A 76 -5.52 12.61 -6.11
CA VAL A 76 -6.88 12.42 -6.65
C VAL A 76 -6.90 11.54 -7.89
N GLY A 77 -5.73 11.27 -8.51
CA GLY A 77 -5.64 10.30 -9.58
C GLY A 77 -4.22 9.89 -9.97
N PHE A 78 -4.08 8.71 -10.58
CA PHE A 78 -2.82 8.16 -11.10
C PHE A 78 -3.02 7.41 -12.41
N HIS A 79 -2.36 7.87 -13.48
CA HIS A 79 -2.67 7.42 -14.84
C HIS A 79 -1.43 7.16 -15.70
N ILE A 80 -1.58 6.33 -16.73
CA ILE A 80 -0.68 6.26 -17.88
C ILE A 80 -1.35 6.93 -19.09
N HIS A 81 -0.62 7.81 -19.76
CA HIS A 81 -1.08 8.58 -20.92
C HIS A 81 -0.28 8.27 -22.19
N ASN A 82 -0.88 8.55 -23.36
CA ASN A 82 -0.16 8.55 -24.64
C ASN A 82 0.56 9.90 -24.90
N GLY A 83 1.60 9.89 -25.74
CA GLY A 83 2.23 11.11 -26.26
C GLY A 83 3.17 11.83 -25.28
N ARG A 84 3.55 13.08 -25.62
CA ARG A 84 4.17 14.04 -24.67
C ARG A 84 3.07 14.90 -24.04
N THR A 85 3.29 15.33 -22.79
CA THR A 85 2.42 16.08 -21.87
C THR A 85 1.09 16.59 -22.44
N GLY A 86 -0.04 16.04 -21.95
CA GLY A 86 -1.40 16.42 -22.34
C GLY A 86 -2.16 15.39 -23.18
N GLY A 87 -1.66 14.15 -23.29
CA GLY A 87 -2.36 13.08 -24.01
C GLY A 87 -3.49 12.43 -23.22
N ASN A 88 -4.24 11.56 -23.89
CA ASN A 88 -5.37 10.84 -23.30
C ASN A 88 -4.89 9.79 -22.29
N VAL A 89 -5.68 9.60 -21.23
CA VAL A 89 -5.51 8.48 -20.30
C VAL A 89 -5.72 7.16 -21.05
N ILE A 90 -4.73 6.28 -21.03
CA ILE A 90 -4.79 4.93 -21.62
C ILE A 90 -5.07 3.88 -20.54
N ILE A 91 -4.50 4.09 -19.35
CA ILE A 91 -4.71 3.21 -18.21
C ILE A 91 -4.96 4.04 -16.97
N ASP A 92 -6.07 3.72 -16.33
CA ASP A 92 -6.49 4.29 -15.07
C ASP A 92 -6.19 3.32 -13.92
N PHE A 93 -5.63 3.85 -12.84
CA PHE A 93 -5.30 3.12 -11.62
C PHE A 93 -5.98 3.71 -10.39
N ASP A 94 -6.97 4.58 -10.58
CA ASP A 94 -7.76 5.16 -9.50
C ASP A 94 -8.38 4.03 -8.65
N GLY A 95 -8.15 4.10 -7.33
CA GLY A 95 -8.55 3.06 -6.37
C GLY A 95 -7.53 1.95 -6.10
N LYS A 96 -6.34 1.97 -6.73
CA LYS A 96 -5.24 1.03 -6.44
C LYS A 96 -4.10 1.63 -5.60
N VAL A 97 -4.40 2.74 -4.95
CA VAL A 97 -3.44 3.54 -4.19
C VAL A 97 -3.39 3.06 -2.75
N GLU A 98 -2.20 2.70 -2.28
CA GLU A 98 -1.94 2.34 -0.90
C GLU A 98 -0.89 3.29 -0.31
N GLY A 99 -1.35 4.24 0.51
CA GLY A 99 -0.49 5.28 1.07
C GLY A 99 0.12 6.13 -0.06
N ASN A 100 1.44 6.10 -0.17
CA ASN A 100 2.19 6.79 -1.22
C ASN A 100 2.65 5.87 -2.37
N THR A 101 2.01 4.71 -2.55
CA THR A 101 2.39 3.71 -3.55
C THR A 101 1.21 3.19 -4.36
N VAL A 102 1.49 2.65 -5.55
CA VAL A 102 0.53 1.89 -6.38
C VAL A 102 1.21 0.62 -6.84
N ARG A 103 0.55 -0.53 -6.69
CA ARG A 103 1.04 -1.84 -7.15
C ARG A 103 -0.03 -2.54 -7.97
N SER A 104 0.26 -2.83 -9.23
CA SER A 104 -0.69 -3.52 -10.10
C SER A 104 0.03 -4.10 -11.32
N PHE A 105 -0.71 -4.66 -12.27
CA PHE A 105 -0.19 -5.18 -13.53
C PHE A 105 -1.11 -4.80 -14.69
N ILE A 106 -0.58 -4.93 -15.90
CA ILE A 106 -1.29 -4.77 -17.18
C ILE A 106 -1.18 -6.11 -17.91
N THR A 107 -2.29 -6.66 -18.40
CA THR A 107 -2.31 -8.01 -19.01
C THR A 107 -3.12 -8.06 -20.30
N GLY A 108 -2.93 -9.16 -21.05
CA GLY A 108 -3.82 -9.53 -22.16
C GLY A 108 -3.88 -8.50 -23.28
N THR A 109 -5.08 -8.24 -23.79
CA THR A 109 -5.30 -7.34 -24.94
C THR A 109 -4.87 -5.91 -24.63
N GLN A 110 -5.05 -5.44 -23.40
CA GLN A 110 -4.62 -4.11 -22.97
C GLN A 110 -3.12 -3.92 -23.12
N LEU A 111 -2.30 -4.90 -22.68
CA LEU A 111 -0.85 -4.85 -22.85
C LEU A 111 -0.47 -4.92 -24.34
N SER A 112 -1.08 -5.84 -25.09
CA SER A 112 -0.77 -6.00 -26.52
C SER A 112 -1.05 -4.74 -27.34
N GLY A 113 -2.05 -3.94 -26.94
CA GLY A 113 -2.40 -2.69 -27.60
C GLY A 113 -1.42 -1.54 -27.37
N ILE A 114 -0.55 -1.63 -26.35
CA ILE A 114 0.33 -0.53 -25.91
C ILE A 114 1.81 -0.92 -25.79
N LEU A 115 2.15 -2.19 -26.00
CA LEU A 115 3.53 -2.69 -25.85
C LEU A 115 4.51 -1.98 -26.79
N THR A 116 4.07 -1.64 -28.00
CA THR A 116 4.84 -0.83 -28.95
C THR A 116 5.22 0.51 -28.33
N ASP A 117 4.27 1.21 -27.71
CA ASP A 117 4.51 2.52 -27.11
C ASP A 117 5.42 2.45 -25.87
N PHE A 118 5.40 1.34 -25.12
CA PHE A 118 6.38 1.07 -24.07
C PHE A 118 7.81 0.98 -24.64
N ILE A 119 8.01 0.21 -25.71
CA ILE A 119 9.33 0.01 -26.32
C ILE A 119 9.84 1.30 -26.97
N GLU A 120 8.94 2.09 -27.56
CA GLU A 120 9.28 3.36 -28.19
C GLU A 120 9.46 4.54 -27.24
N GLY A 121 9.04 4.38 -25.98
CA GLY A 121 9.05 5.45 -24.97
C GLY A 121 8.03 6.56 -25.27
N ASN A 122 6.86 6.20 -25.82
CA ASN A 122 5.79 7.13 -26.18
C ASN A 122 4.76 7.34 -25.06
N LEU A 123 4.97 6.74 -23.88
CA LEU A 123 4.07 6.79 -22.73
C LEU A 123 4.66 7.62 -21.60
N TYR A 124 3.80 8.22 -20.77
CA TYR A 124 4.19 8.81 -19.50
C TYR A 124 3.19 8.47 -18.40
N VAL A 125 3.70 8.50 -17.18
CA VAL A 125 2.93 8.36 -15.95
C VAL A 125 2.62 9.76 -15.42
N ALA A 126 1.41 9.98 -14.93
CA ALA A 126 0.99 11.24 -14.30
C ALA A 126 0.31 10.99 -12.95
N VAL A 127 0.56 11.90 -12.01
CA VAL A 127 -0.06 11.95 -10.69
C VAL A 127 -0.80 13.28 -10.57
N HIS A 128 -2.04 13.21 -10.11
CA HIS A 128 -2.94 14.35 -9.95
C HIS A 128 -3.22 14.55 -8.46
N THR A 129 -3.25 15.79 -7.99
CA THR A 129 -3.55 16.11 -6.59
C THR A 129 -4.66 17.14 -6.48
N VAL A 130 -5.22 17.32 -5.29
CA VAL A 130 -6.29 18.31 -5.06
C VAL A 130 -5.85 19.71 -5.51
N THR A 131 -4.62 20.11 -5.16
CA THR A 131 -4.01 21.40 -5.53
C THR A 131 -3.69 21.48 -7.02
N ASN A 132 -3.30 20.36 -7.63
CA ASN A 132 -2.92 20.28 -9.04
C ASN A 132 -3.72 19.19 -9.76
N PRO A 133 -5.02 19.42 -10.03
CA PRO A 133 -5.92 18.40 -10.57
C PRO A 133 -5.59 18.03 -12.02
N ALA A 134 -4.96 18.94 -12.78
CA ALA A 134 -4.53 18.67 -14.15
C ALA A 134 -3.33 17.71 -14.21
N VAL A 135 -2.31 17.93 -13.39
CA VAL A 135 -1.16 17.05 -13.13
C VAL A 135 -0.23 17.77 -12.14
N GLU A 136 0.26 17.08 -11.12
CA GLU A 136 1.30 17.60 -10.22
C GLU A 136 2.69 17.15 -10.69
N ILE A 137 2.88 15.83 -10.81
CA ILE A 137 4.15 15.22 -11.22
C ILE A 137 3.91 14.25 -12.37
N LEU A 138 4.90 14.17 -13.26
CA LEU A 138 4.87 13.25 -14.39
C LEU A 138 6.26 12.73 -14.76
N GLY A 139 6.30 11.59 -15.44
CA GLY A 139 7.55 10.99 -15.90
C GLY A 139 7.35 10.12 -17.14
N SER A 140 8.18 10.31 -18.16
CA SER A 140 8.17 9.45 -19.35
C SER A 140 8.63 8.03 -19.01
N ILE A 141 7.89 7.04 -19.49
CA ILE A 141 8.24 5.62 -19.37
C ILE A 141 9.30 5.30 -20.43
N LYS A 142 10.42 4.70 -20.00
CA LYS A 142 11.54 4.35 -20.88
C LYS A 142 12.02 2.93 -20.59
N LEU A 143 12.45 2.22 -21.63
CA LEU A 143 13.20 0.97 -21.47
C LEU A 143 14.55 1.27 -20.80
N GLU A 144 14.90 0.52 -19.76
CA GLU A 144 16.24 0.57 -19.16
C GLU A 144 17.24 -0.02 -20.16
N SER A 145 17.95 0.83 -20.90
CA SER A 145 18.85 0.41 -21.98
C SER A 145 19.99 1.40 -22.19
N ASP A 146 21.14 0.85 -22.56
CA ASP A 146 22.19 1.65 -23.21
C ASP A 146 21.75 2.01 -24.64
N TRP A 147 22.38 3.02 -25.23
CA TRP A 147 21.99 3.60 -26.51
C TRP A 147 22.78 2.96 -27.66
N GLY A 148 22.12 2.19 -28.51
CA GLY A 148 22.77 1.45 -29.60
C GLY A 148 22.55 2.02 -30.98
N PHE A 149 23.62 2.16 -31.75
CA PHE A 149 23.62 2.68 -33.10
C PHE A 149 24.51 1.85 -34.02
N ALA A 150 24.29 2.03 -35.33
CA ALA A 150 25.13 1.44 -36.35
C ALA A 150 25.32 2.40 -37.52
N ALA A 151 26.42 2.19 -38.25
CA ALA A 151 26.70 2.87 -39.50
C ALA A 151 27.32 1.88 -40.50
N SER A 152 26.89 1.95 -41.76
CA SER A 152 27.58 1.29 -42.88
C SER A 152 28.44 2.34 -43.56
N LEU A 153 29.73 2.05 -43.68
CA LEU A 153 30.75 2.97 -44.15
C LEU A 153 31.15 2.62 -45.58
N ASP A 154 31.27 3.62 -46.43
CA ASP A 154 31.82 3.48 -47.77
C ASP A 154 32.50 4.80 -48.24
N GLY A 155 33.30 4.70 -49.29
CA GLY A 155 34.00 5.84 -49.90
C GLY A 155 33.08 6.87 -50.56
N PRO A 156 32.07 6.45 -51.37
CA PRO A 156 31.13 7.37 -52.00
C PRO A 156 30.39 8.27 -51.02
N GLN A 157 30.03 7.76 -49.84
CA GLN A 157 29.43 8.57 -48.79
C GLN A 157 30.36 9.72 -48.39
N ASP A 158 31.68 9.52 -48.33
CA ASP A 158 32.68 10.55 -48.00
C ASP A 158 33.06 11.45 -49.18
N GLY A 159 32.65 11.07 -50.41
CA GLY A 159 33.10 11.71 -51.64
C GLY A 159 34.48 11.23 -52.10
N SER A 160 34.99 10.14 -51.51
CA SER A 160 36.25 9.51 -51.90
C SER A 160 36.03 8.53 -53.06
N SER A 161 37.07 8.28 -53.86
CA SER A 161 37.07 7.24 -54.89
C SER A 161 37.39 5.84 -54.34
N SER A 162 37.48 5.68 -53.02
CA SER A 162 37.80 4.39 -52.41
C SER A 162 36.64 3.41 -52.56
N ILE A 163 36.97 2.18 -52.94
CA ILE A 163 36.03 1.04 -52.95
C ILE A 163 35.97 0.34 -51.58
N ALA A 164 36.69 0.85 -50.59
CA ALA A 164 36.65 0.32 -49.24
C ALA A 164 35.25 0.49 -48.63
N THR A 165 34.89 -0.46 -47.78
CA THR A 165 33.65 -0.50 -47.03
C THR A 165 33.93 -0.90 -45.59
N GLY A 166 32.95 -0.67 -44.72
CA GLY A 166 32.99 -1.15 -43.35
C GLY A 166 31.65 -1.09 -42.67
N HIS A 167 31.59 -1.62 -41.46
CA HIS A 167 30.40 -1.56 -40.61
C HIS A 167 30.79 -1.23 -39.17
N ALA A 168 30.02 -0.35 -38.54
CA ALA A 168 30.25 0.11 -37.18
C ALA A 168 29.08 -0.27 -36.26
N ALA A 169 29.42 -0.78 -35.08
CA ALA A 169 28.54 -0.85 -33.91
C ALA A 169 28.99 0.21 -32.89
N ILE A 170 28.07 1.09 -32.49
CA ILE A 170 28.36 2.25 -31.62
C ILE A 170 27.36 2.22 -30.47
N ASN A 171 27.83 1.98 -29.25
CA ASN A 171 26.97 1.90 -28.07
C ASN A 171 27.40 2.96 -27.05
N PHE A 172 26.47 3.79 -26.58
CA PHE A 172 26.72 4.74 -25.50
C PHE A 172 26.04 4.26 -24.22
N GLY A 173 26.76 4.29 -23.09
CA GLY A 173 26.20 3.92 -21.80
C GLY A 173 24.99 4.79 -21.44
N MET A 174 24.02 4.25 -20.71
CA MET A 174 22.78 4.94 -20.34
C MET A 174 22.99 6.33 -19.71
N LYS A 175 24.09 6.51 -18.95
CA LYS A 175 24.50 7.78 -18.33
C LYS A 175 25.09 8.80 -19.32
N GLY A 176 25.58 8.34 -20.46
CA GLY A 176 26.25 9.17 -21.47
C GLY A 176 27.73 9.47 -21.18
N ASP A 177 28.37 8.77 -20.26
CA ASP A 177 29.78 8.99 -19.88
C ASP A 177 30.75 7.97 -20.49
N THR A 178 30.25 6.97 -21.21
CA THR A 178 31.04 5.91 -21.84
C THR A 178 30.50 5.56 -23.22
N ALA A 179 31.38 5.18 -24.13
CA ALA A 179 31.02 4.62 -25.43
C ALA A 179 31.85 3.37 -25.74
N ILE A 180 31.23 2.35 -26.33
CA ILE A 180 31.90 1.17 -26.89
C ILE A 180 31.70 1.20 -28.39
N ILE A 181 32.81 1.25 -29.14
CA ILE A 181 32.79 1.36 -30.59
C ILE A 181 33.58 0.22 -31.20
N ARG A 182 32.99 -0.44 -32.20
CA ARG A 182 33.62 -1.50 -32.98
C ARG A 182 33.41 -1.22 -34.46
N VAL A 183 34.48 -1.17 -35.23
CA VAL A 183 34.43 -0.95 -36.68
C VAL A 183 35.31 -1.97 -37.38
N VAL A 184 34.72 -2.72 -38.31
CA VAL A 184 35.45 -3.65 -39.19
C VAL A 184 35.37 -3.12 -40.62
N THR A 185 36.52 -3.04 -41.30
CA THR A 185 36.64 -2.48 -42.66
C THR A 185 37.50 -3.37 -43.54
N ASN A 186 37.29 -3.37 -44.85
CA ASN A 186 38.19 -4.06 -45.81
C ASN A 186 39.31 -3.15 -46.34
N MET A 187 39.63 -2.05 -45.63
CA MET A 187 40.67 -1.10 -46.05
C MET A 187 42.04 -1.78 -46.14
N SER A 188 42.78 -1.47 -47.20
CA SER A 188 44.14 -1.95 -47.44
C SER A 188 45.21 -1.07 -46.77
N ASN A 189 44.92 0.23 -46.58
CA ASN A 189 45.80 1.17 -45.89
C ASN A 189 45.48 1.26 -44.40
N LYS A 190 46.51 1.54 -43.59
CA LYS A 190 46.36 1.74 -42.15
C LYS A 190 45.55 3.00 -41.84
N ILE A 191 44.64 2.88 -40.88
CA ILE A 191 43.88 3.99 -40.30
C ILE A 191 44.85 4.91 -39.56
N THR A 192 44.89 6.17 -39.96
CA THR A 192 45.72 7.23 -39.35
C THR A 192 44.92 8.14 -38.44
N GLY A 193 43.59 8.13 -38.54
CA GLY A 193 42.68 8.90 -37.69
C GLY A 193 41.26 8.38 -37.79
N ALA A 194 40.45 8.63 -36.75
CA ALA A 194 39.05 8.24 -36.70
C ALA A 194 38.25 9.16 -35.78
N HIS A 195 37.04 9.56 -36.20
CA HIS A 195 36.26 10.59 -35.51
C HIS A 195 34.74 10.38 -35.64
N LEU A 196 33.98 10.89 -34.67
CA LEU A 196 32.56 11.21 -34.83
C LEU A 196 32.38 12.69 -35.16
N HIS A 197 31.47 13.00 -36.08
CA HIS A 197 31.22 14.35 -36.60
C HIS A 197 29.74 14.74 -36.56
N ASN A 198 29.46 16.06 -36.61
CA ASN A 198 28.11 16.63 -36.73
C ASN A 198 27.82 17.18 -38.14
N GLY A 199 27.49 16.29 -39.08
CA GLY A 199 27.02 16.65 -40.42
C GLY A 199 25.89 15.74 -40.92
N LYS A 200 24.92 16.33 -41.63
CA LYS A 200 23.89 15.56 -42.33
C LYS A 200 24.53 14.72 -43.45
N ALA A 201 23.82 13.71 -43.94
CA ALA A 201 24.27 12.93 -45.08
C ALA A 201 24.66 13.85 -46.25
N GLY A 202 25.87 13.66 -46.79
CA GLY A 202 26.41 14.49 -47.87
C GLY A 202 27.08 15.80 -47.42
N GLN A 203 27.03 16.17 -46.13
CA GLN A 203 27.61 17.41 -45.60
C GLN A 203 28.73 17.13 -44.60
N ASN A 204 29.81 17.89 -44.68
CA ASN A 204 30.91 17.79 -43.71
C ASN A 204 30.54 18.50 -42.41
N GLY A 205 30.89 17.87 -41.29
CA GLY A 205 30.68 18.39 -39.94
C GLY A 205 31.98 18.58 -39.18
N GLY A 206 31.94 19.32 -38.07
CA GLY A 206 33.05 19.41 -37.13
C GLY A 206 33.23 18.12 -36.32
N VAL A 207 34.41 17.92 -35.76
CA VAL A 207 34.70 16.75 -34.89
C VAL A 207 34.00 16.93 -33.54
N ILE A 208 33.23 15.91 -33.15
CA ILE A 208 32.56 15.82 -31.85
C ILE A 208 33.37 14.97 -30.87
N LEU A 209 33.95 13.86 -31.35
CA LEU A 209 34.71 12.92 -30.53
C LEU A 209 35.84 12.29 -31.37
N SER A 210 37.06 12.28 -30.82
CA SER A 210 38.18 11.55 -31.41
C SER A 210 38.19 10.09 -30.97
N LEU A 211 38.41 9.20 -31.93
CA LEU A 211 38.41 7.74 -31.76
C LEU A 211 39.81 7.14 -31.98
N GLY A 212 40.86 7.96 -32.12
CA GLY A 212 42.20 7.48 -32.45
C GLY A 212 42.76 6.46 -31.45
N GLY A 213 42.41 6.59 -30.17
CA GLY A 213 42.79 5.62 -29.14
C GLY A 213 42.12 4.24 -29.25
N LEU A 214 41.16 4.07 -30.17
CA LEU A 214 40.46 2.81 -30.42
C LEU A 214 41.01 2.04 -31.63
N ILE A 215 41.97 2.60 -32.37
CA ILE A 215 42.61 1.95 -33.51
C ILE A 215 43.38 0.74 -33.00
N SER A 216 43.03 -0.45 -33.51
CA SER A 216 43.65 -1.72 -33.10
C SER A 216 45.07 -1.88 -33.62
N SER A 217 45.79 -2.88 -33.11
CA SER A 217 47.17 -3.18 -33.52
C SER A 217 47.31 -3.55 -35.00
N ASP A 218 46.26 -4.11 -35.62
CA ASP A 218 46.23 -4.35 -37.08
C ASP A 218 46.14 -3.03 -37.90
N SER A 219 45.86 -1.91 -37.23
CA SER A 219 45.67 -0.57 -37.79
C SER A 219 44.55 -0.48 -38.83
N VAL A 220 43.65 -1.45 -38.93
CA VAL A 220 42.57 -1.48 -39.94
C VAL A 220 41.21 -1.84 -39.33
N THR A 221 41.10 -1.88 -38.00
CA THR A 221 39.83 -1.91 -37.28
C THR A 221 39.83 -0.92 -36.11
N LEU A 222 38.65 -0.66 -35.57
CA LEU A 222 38.49 0.03 -34.30
C LEU A 222 37.82 -0.94 -33.32
N SER A 223 38.33 -1.01 -32.09
CA SER A 223 37.67 -1.77 -31.04
C SER A 223 38.07 -1.25 -29.67
N GLY A 224 37.09 -0.82 -28.87
CA GLY A 224 37.32 -0.52 -27.46
C GLY A 224 36.27 0.40 -26.86
N GLY A 225 36.47 0.69 -25.56
CA GLY A 225 35.69 1.66 -24.81
C GLY A 225 36.42 3.00 -24.69
N ILE A 226 35.67 4.10 -24.70
CA ILE A 226 36.16 5.46 -24.46
C ILE A 226 35.30 6.15 -23.41
N ALA A 227 35.94 6.82 -22.45
CA ALA A 227 35.27 7.68 -21.49
C ALA A 227 34.96 9.04 -22.12
N MET A 228 33.81 9.62 -21.77
CA MET A 228 33.33 10.89 -22.30
C MET A 228 32.94 11.83 -21.17
N ASN A 229 33.10 13.13 -21.41
CA ASN A 229 32.60 14.16 -20.51
C ASN A 229 31.21 14.66 -20.96
N ALA A 230 30.56 15.42 -20.08
CA ALA A 230 29.21 15.95 -20.33
C ALA A 230 29.12 16.83 -21.59
N ALA A 231 30.19 17.56 -21.95
CA ALA A 231 30.21 18.43 -23.12
C ALA A 231 30.19 17.62 -24.43
N SER A 232 31.00 16.56 -24.53
CA SER A 232 30.97 15.63 -25.66
C SER A 232 29.61 14.96 -25.76
N TRP A 233 29.05 14.48 -24.65
CA TRP A 233 27.73 13.85 -24.65
C TRP A 233 26.63 14.79 -25.14
N THR A 234 26.64 16.05 -24.70
CA THR A 234 25.66 17.05 -25.13
C THR A 234 25.67 17.25 -26.64
N LYS A 235 26.88 17.34 -27.24
CA LYS A 235 27.04 17.46 -28.69
C LYS A 235 26.59 16.19 -29.43
N ILE A 236 26.92 15.02 -28.92
CA ILE A 236 26.51 13.73 -29.49
C ILE A 236 24.99 13.61 -29.46
N LEU A 237 24.35 13.88 -28.31
CA LEU A 237 22.90 13.80 -28.16
C LEU A 237 22.18 14.76 -29.10
N ALA A 238 22.62 16.02 -29.18
CA ALA A 238 22.05 17.00 -30.11
C ALA A 238 22.17 16.53 -31.56
N CYS A 239 23.32 15.96 -31.92
CA CYS A 239 23.60 15.47 -33.26
C CYS A 239 22.77 14.23 -33.64
N LEU A 240 22.60 13.29 -32.71
CA LEU A 240 21.74 12.11 -32.86
C LEU A 240 20.27 12.48 -32.99
N LEU A 241 19.77 13.41 -32.16
CA LEU A 241 18.38 13.90 -32.24
C LEU A 241 18.08 14.64 -33.54
N ALA A 242 19.10 15.20 -34.18
CA ALA A 242 19.00 15.89 -35.47
C ALA A 242 19.33 15.01 -36.69
N ASP A 243 19.54 13.69 -36.50
CA ASP A 243 19.99 12.73 -37.53
C ASP A 243 21.19 13.23 -38.36
N SER A 244 22.14 13.87 -37.68
CA SER A 244 23.31 14.54 -38.29
C SER A 244 24.65 13.96 -37.81
N CYS A 245 24.65 12.76 -37.22
CA CYS A 245 25.88 12.17 -36.68
C CYS A 245 26.48 11.20 -37.69
N TYR A 246 27.80 11.26 -37.88
CA TYR A 246 28.52 10.30 -38.72
C TYR A 246 29.88 9.91 -38.16
N ILE A 247 30.32 8.71 -38.51
CA ILE A 247 31.67 8.22 -38.22
C ILE A 247 32.51 8.33 -39.50
N ASN A 248 33.76 8.77 -39.35
CA ASN A 248 34.72 8.91 -40.46
C ASN A 248 36.07 8.28 -40.10
N LEU A 249 36.69 7.60 -41.06
CA LEU A 249 37.99 6.93 -40.92
C LEU A 249 38.97 7.45 -41.97
N HIS A 250 40.19 7.78 -41.56
CA HIS A 250 41.22 8.42 -42.38
C HIS A 250 42.38 7.47 -42.63
N THR A 251 43.04 7.60 -43.79
CA THR A 251 44.33 6.94 -44.08
C THR A 251 45.32 7.95 -44.63
N SER A 252 46.57 7.52 -44.83
CA SER A 252 47.57 8.36 -45.49
C SER A 252 47.20 8.70 -46.94
N ALA A 253 46.47 7.81 -47.64
CA ALA A 253 46.00 8.04 -49.00
C ALA A 253 44.80 9.00 -49.05
N PHE A 254 43.99 9.02 -47.98
CA PHE A 254 42.83 9.89 -47.86
C PHE A 254 42.81 10.62 -46.51
N PRO A 255 43.60 11.71 -46.34
CA PRO A 255 43.69 12.43 -45.07
C PRO A 255 42.38 13.11 -44.64
N GLY A 256 41.49 13.44 -45.58
CA GLY A 256 40.16 13.99 -45.30
C GLY A 256 39.11 12.96 -44.84
N GLY A 257 39.39 11.67 -45.08
CA GLY A 257 38.45 10.57 -44.91
C GLY A 257 38.59 9.59 -46.08
N GLU A 258 38.76 8.30 -45.80
CA GLU A 258 38.69 7.24 -46.81
C GLU A 258 37.28 6.68 -46.93
N ILE A 259 36.64 6.40 -45.78
CA ILE A 259 35.26 5.89 -45.70
C ILE A 259 34.51 6.54 -44.54
N ARG A 260 33.22 6.86 -44.76
CA ARG A 260 32.32 7.40 -43.73
C ARG A 260 30.94 6.75 -43.75
N GLY A 261 30.21 6.87 -42.64
CA GLY A 261 28.82 6.40 -42.56
C GLY A 261 27.98 7.17 -41.53
N GLN A 262 26.73 7.50 -41.88
CA GLN A 262 25.79 8.11 -40.94
C GLN A 262 25.41 7.13 -39.82
N VAL A 263 25.41 7.64 -38.59
CA VAL A 263 24.94 6.94 -37.40
C VAL A 263 23.42 7.04 -37.34
N ARG A 264 22.73 5.91 -37.55
CA ARG A 264 21.25 5.89 -37.68
C ARG A 264 20.53 5.53 -36.39
N THR A 265 19.53 6.33 -36.04
CA THR A 265 18.61 6.09 -34.92
C THR A 265 17.42 5.21 -35.37
N THR A 266 17.00 4.24 -34.55
CA THR A 266 15.75 3.48 -34.74
C THR A 266 15.24 3.05 -33.36
N LYS A 267 13.93 3.18 -33.12
CA LYS A 267 13.28 2.81 -31.86
C LYS A 267 12.96 1.31 -31.81
N THR A 268 14.00 0.49 -31.63
CA THR A 268 13.91 -0.98 -31.60
C THR A 268 14.76 -1.53 -30.47
N LEU A 269 14.54 -2.80 -30.09
CA LEU A 269 15.45 -3.47 -29.16
C LEU A 269 16.75 -3.80 -29.90
N ARG A 270 17.87 -3.34 -29.33
CA ARG A 270 19.19 -3.34 -29.97
C ARG A 270 20.08 -4.45 -29.46
N PHE A 271 20.82 -5.05 -30.40
CA PHE A 271 21.83 -6.07 -30.12
C PHE A 271 23.08 -5.84 -30.97
N ASP A 272 24.21 -6.35 -30.50
CA ASP A 272 25.42 -6.49 -31.29
C ASP A 272 26.15 -7.80 -30.97
N ALA A 273 27.11 -8.14 -31.83
CA ALA A 273 28.06 -9.22 -31.59
C ALA A 273 29.43 -8.86 -32.15
N SER A 274 30.49 -9.17 -31.41
CA SER A 274 31.87 -9.10 -31.89
C SER A 274 32.35 -10.52 -32.18
N MET A 275 32.73 -10.78 -33.44
CA MET A 275 33.09 -12.10 -33.93
C MET A 275 34.59 -12.26 -34.00
N THR A 276 35.16 -13.22 -33.26
CA THR A 276 36.61 -13.45 -33.21
C THR A 276 36.95 -14.95 -33.18
N PRO A 277 38.19 -15.34 -33.55
CA PRO A 277 38.65 -16.73 -33.44
C PRO A 277 38.81 -17.17 -31.98
N ALA A 278 39.18 -16.25 -31.10
CA ALA A 278 39.28 -16.50 -29.67
C ALA A 278 37.94 -16.94 -29.06
N ALA A 279 36.83 -16.33 -29.50
CA ALA A 279 35.49 -16.71 -29.05
C ALA A 279 35.05 -18.11 -29.53
N VAL A 280 35.57 -18.59 -30.67
CA VAL A 280 35.36 -19.99 -31.11
C VAL A 280 35.98 -20.95 -30.10
N THR A 281 37.25 -20.68 -29.75
CA THR A 281 38.03 -21.52 -28.84
C THR A 281 37.40 -21.56 -27.44
N ALA A 282 37.00 -20.39 -26.93
CA ALA A 282 36.30 -20.30 -25.65
C ALA A 282 34.95 -21.04 -25.67
N GLY A 283 34.31 -21.14 -26.83
CA GLY A 283 33.08 -21.87 -27.10
C GLY A 283 33.15 -23.40 -27.09
N GLY A 284 34.33 -23.98 -26.87
CA GLY A 284 34.60 -25.41 -27.05
C GLY A 284 34.85 -25.83 -28.50
N GLY A 285 34.92 -24.88 -29.44
CA GLY A 285 35.38 -25.15 -30.81
C GLY A 285 36.90 -25.23 -30.87
N ILE A 286 37.44 -25.97 -31.85
CA ILE A 286 38.88 -26.06 -32.08
C ILE A 286 39.18 -25.43 -33.44
N LEU A 287 40.07 -24.44 -33.46
CA LEU A 287 40.61 -23.88 -34.70
C LEU A 287 41.63 -24.87 -35.27
N SER A 288 41.41 -25.35 -36.49
CA SER A 288 42.38 -26.16 -37.22
C SER A 288 43.50 -25.31 -37.83
N LYS A 289 43.30 -24.00 -37.99
CA LYS A 289 44.30 -23.04 -38.45
C LYS A 289 44.21 -21.71 -37.70
N ALA A 290 45.35 -21.15 -37.31
CA ALA A 290 45.43 -19.81 -36.72
C ALA A 290 44.84 -18.78 -37.69
N SER A 291 44.03 -17.85 -37.17
CA SER A 291 43.30 -16.87 -37.97
C SER A 291 43.38 -15.48 -37.34
N SER A 292 43.50 -14.46 -38.20
CA SER A 292 43.35 -13.04 -37.85
C SER A 292 41.96 -12.51 -38.25
N ALA A 293 41.02 -13.39 -38.60
CA ALA A 293 39.70 -13.00 -39.02
C ALA A 293 38.95 -12.27 -37.91
N VAL A 294 38.15 -11.28 -38.28
CA VAL A 294 37.34 -10.51 -37.34
C VAL A 294 36.02 -10.13 -37.98
N GLY A 295 34.98 -9.98 -37.17
CA GLY A 295 33.68 -9.53 -37.62
C GLY A 295 32.90 -8.75 -36.57
N VAL A 296 31.90 -8.02 -37.04
CA VAL A 296 30.96 -7.27 -36.22
C VAL A 296 29.55 -7.47 -36.76
N SER A 297 28.58 -7.62 -35.86
CA SER A 297 27.17 -7.71 -36.19
C SER A 297 26.36 -6.73 -35.34
N THR A 298 25.30 -6.19 -35.94
CA THR A 298 24.31 -5.34 -35.28
C THR A 298 22.91 -5.83 -35.65
N LEU A 299 22.02 -5.93 -34.67
CA LEU A 299 20.68 -6.49 -34.86
C LEU A 299 19.60 -5.63 -34.19
N TRP A 300 18.40 -5.68 -34.75
CA TRP A 300 17.23 -4.87 -34.39
C TRP A 300 15.98 -5.73 -34.36
N LEU A 301 15.47 -5.97 -33.16
CA LEU A 301 14.17 -6.60 -32.98
C LEU A 301 13.10 -5.50 -32.94
N ASN A 302 12.11 -5.59 -33.83
CA ASN A 302 11.02 -4.63 -33.89
C ASN A 302 10.14 -4.64 -32.63
N GLN A 303 9.25 -3.66 -32.54
CA GLN A 303 8.43 -3.36 -31.37
C GLN A 303 7.39 -4.44 -31.08
N THR A 304 6.89 -5.13 -32.12
CA THR A 304 6.01 -6.30 -31.99
C THR A 304 6.78 -7.59 -31.69
N MET A 305 8.12 -7.52 -31.64
CA MET A 305 9.03 -8.64 -31.43
C MET A 305 8.86 -9.81 -32.41
N ASP A 306 8.46 -9.56 -33.65
CA ASP A 306 8.27 -10.61 -34.66
C ASP A 306 9.21 -10.54 -35.86
N THR A 307 10.04 -9.52 -35.91
CA THR A 307 10.97 -9.26 -37.02
C THR A 307 12.33 -8.82 -36.48
N LEU A 308 13.36 -9.62 -36.75
CA LEU A 308 14.75 -9.32 -36.44
C LEU A 308 15.47 -8.91 -37.72
N ARG A 309 15.91 -7.66 -37.83
CA ARG A 309 16.84 -7.21 -38.87
C ARG A 309 18.26 -7.34 -38.37
N TYR A 310 19.19 -7.80 -39.20
CA TYR A 310 20.58 -7.95 -38.78
C TYR A 310 21.56 -7.68 -39.91
N ASN A 311 22.68 -7.08 -39.53
CA ASN A 311 23.82 -6.88 -40.40
C ASN A 311 25.02 -7.64 -39.84
N VAL A 312 25.82 -8.24 -40.70
CA VAL A 312 27.11 -8.87 -40.34
C VAL A 312 28.16 -8.39 -41.33
N TYR A 313 29.32 -7.96 -40.83
CA TYR A 313 30.46 -7.60 -41.64
C TYR A 313 31.70 -8.31 -41.09
N PHE A 314 32.50 -8.92 -41.96
CA PHE A 314 33.69 -9.66 -41.55
C PHE A 314 34.85 -9.48 -42.52
N LYS A 315 36.06 -9.89 -42.12
CA LYS A 315 37.25 -9.89 -42.99
C LYS A 315 38.31 -10.87 -42.50
N GLY A 316 39.34 -11.05 -43.33
CA GLY A 316 40.59 -11.71 -42.92
C GLY A 316 40.48 -13.23 -42.77
N LEU A 317 39.51 -13.84 -43.46
CA LEU A 317 39.32 -15.30 -43.44
C LEU A 317 40.53 -16.03 -44.02
N THR A 318 40.87 -17.17 -43.42
CA THR A 318 42.02 -18.00 -43.81
C THR A 318 41.81 -18.80 -45.09
N SER A 319 40.56 -18.98 -45.52
CA SER A 319 40.13 -19.62 -46.76
C SER A 319 38.70 -19.20 -47.12
N ASN A 320 38.14 -19.77 -48.18
CA ASN A 320 36.77 -19.46 -48.61
C ASN A 320 35.75 -19.73 -47.49
N ALA A 321 34.79 -18.83 -47.36
CA ALA A 321 33.70 -18.97 -46.41
C ALA A 321 32.72 -20.05 -46.89
N GLY A 322 32.47 -21.04 -46.03
CA GLY A 322 31.60 -22.18 -46.35
C GLY A 322 30.15 -21.96 -45.92
N ALA A 323 29.92 -21.60 -44.65
CA ALA A 323 28.59 -21.41 -44.09
C ALA A 323 28.59 -20.44 -42.91
N MET A 324 27.46 -19.80 -42.64
CA MET A 324 27.24 -18.95 -41.46
C MET A 324 25.88 -19.27 -40.84
N HIS A 325 25.80 -19.29 -39.51
CA HIS A 325 24.58 -19.66 -38.80
C HIS A 325 24.40 -18.84 -37.52
N PHE A 326 23.14 -18.64 -37.13
CA PHE A 326 22.78 -18.46 -35.73
C PHE A 326 22.70 -19.81 -35.03
N HIS A 327 23.22 -19.88 -33.82
CA HIS A 327 23.16 -21.04 -32.95
C HIS A 327 22.51 -20.70 -31.60
N ASN A 328 21.83 -21.67 -30.98
CA ASN A 328 21.33 -21.57 -29.60
C ASN A 328 22.36 -22.08 -28.60
N GLY A 329 23.21 -21.18 -28.12
CA GLY A 329 24.18 -21.52 -27.10
C GLY A 329 24.66 -20.31 -26.34
N GLU A 330 25.05 -20.56 -25.12
CA GLU A 330 25.50 -19.56 -24.17
C GLU A 330 26.94 -19.18 -24.46
N ALA A 331 27.42 -18.09 -23.85
CA ALA A 331 28.83 -17.74 -23.93
C ALA A 331 29.68 -18.93 -23.46
N ASN A 332 30.67 -19.30 -24.28
CA ASN A 332 31.57 -20.43 -24.04
C ASN A 332 30.94 -21.84 -24.15
N ALA A 333 29.69 -21.95 -24.60
CA ALA A 333 29.04 -23.22 -24.91
C ALA A 333 28.71 -23.32 -26.39
N SER A 334 28.81 -24.52 -26.96
CA SER A 334 28.36 -24.81 -28.32
C SER A 334 26.87 -25.14 -28.34
N GLY A 335 26.17 -24.74 -29.40
CA GLY A 335 24.73 -24.90 -29.58
C GLY A 335 24.37 -25.47 -30.95
N SER A 336 23.12 -25.92 -31.11
CA SER A 336 22.59 -26.35 -32.40
C SER A 336 22.35 -25.16 -33.32
N VAL A 337 22.37 -25.39 -34.63
CA VAL A 337 21.99 -24.38 -35.62
C VAL A 337 20.50 -24.07 -35.49
N VAL A 338 20.15 -22.79 -35.34
CA VAL A 338 18.75 -22.33 -35.30
C VAL A 338 18.34 -21.55 -36.54
N LYS A 339 19.29 -20.94 -37.26
CA LYS A 339 19.00 -20.24 -38.53
C LYS A 339 20.25 -20.16 -39.41
N PRO A 340 20.24 -20.74 -40.62
CA PRO A 340 21.26 -20.46 -41.62
C PRO A 340 21.23 -19.01 -42.11
N ILE A 341 22.40 -18.44 -42.33
CA ILE A 341 22.59 -17.07 -42.82
C ILE A 341 23.21 -17.16 -44.21
N ALA A 342 22.45 -16.74 -45.22
CA ALA A 342 22.98 -16.56 -46.57
C ALA A 342 23.82 -15.29 -46.63
N PHE A 343 24.94 -15.33 -47.35
CA PHE A 343 25.83 -14.19 -47.51
C PHE A 343 26.58 -14.24 -48.85
N THR A 344 26.93 -13.08 -49.38
CA THR A 344 27.76 -12.93 -50.59
C THR A 344 28.88 -11.96 -50.26
N GLY A 345 30.13 -12.35 -50.55
CA GLY A 345 31.29 -11.56 -50.16
C GLY A 345 31.42 -11.49 -48.63
N ASN A 346 31.65 -10.29 -48.12
CA ASN A 346 31.99 -10.07 -46.72
C ASN A 346 30.93 -9.30 -45.90
N THR A 347 29.75 -9.09 -46.49
CA THR A 347 28.65 -8.31 -45.91
C THR A 347 27.35 -9.11 -45.95
N VAL A 348 26.57 -9.00 -44.87
CA VAL A 348 25.22 -9.54 -44.74
C VAL A 348 24.29 -8.43 -44.30
N THR A 349 23.16 -8.29 -44.99
CA THR A 349 22.01 -7.49 -44.55
C THR A 349 20.78 -8.33 -44.78
N ALA A 350 20.12 -8.76 -43.71
CA ALA A 350 19.03 -9.72 -43.81
C ALA A 350 17.95 -9.52 -42.72
N ILE A 351 16.82 -10.17 -42.92
CA ILE A 351 15.65 -10.14 -42.04
C ILE A 351 15.28 -11.58 -41.67
N TRP A 352 15.05 -11.83 -40.39
CA TRP A 352 14.49 -13.06 -39.87
C TRP A 352 13.12 -12.77 -39.25
N THR A 353 12.06 -13.39 -39.77
CA THR A 353 10.68 -13.12 -39.33
C THR A 353 10.03 -14.35 -38.72
N LYS A 354 8.95 -14.14 -37.96
CA LYS A 354 8.09 -15.26 -37.52
C LYS A 354 7.37 -15.97 -38.67
N TYR A 355 7.37 -15.39 -39.87
CA TYR A 355 6.68 -15.90 -41.06
C TYR A 355 7.58 -16.71 -42.00
N ASP A 356 8.87 -16.81 -41.69
CA ASP A 356 9.79 -17.61 -42.50
C ASP A 356 9.34 -19.08 -42.52
N ALA A 357 9.16 -19.64 -43.72
CA ALA A 357 8.67 -21.02 -43.88
C ALA A 357 9.62 -22.07 -43.25
N THR A 358 10.91 -21.77 -43.17
CA THR A 358 11.92 -22.60 -42.52
C THR A 358 12.62 -21.79 -41.43
N ALA A 359 12.73 -22.40 -40.24
CA ALA A 359 13.29 -21.77 -39.05
C ALA A 359 12.68 -20.38 -38.75
N PRO A 360 11.38 -20.29 -38.40
CA PRO A 360 10.73 -19.03 -38.05
C PRO A 360 11.27 -18.44 -36.73
N LEU A 361 11.18 -17.12 -36.59
CA LEU A 361 11.51 -16.41 -35.35
C LEU A 361 10.42 -16.68 -34.28
N THR A 362 10.60 -17.74 -33.49
CA THR A 362 9.63 -18.14 -32.45
C THR A 362 9.84 -17.39 -31.13
N ASN A 363 8.83 -17.41 -30.23
CA ASN A 363 8.96 -16.88 -28.87
C ASN A 363 10.14 -17.48 -28.09
N THR A 364 10.46 -18.76 -28.32
CA THR A 364 11.63 -19.42 -27.73
C THR A 364 12.94 -18.77 -28.21
N ILE A 365 13.07 -18.54 -29.52
CA ILE A 365 14.24 -17.86 -30.09
C ILE A 365 14.34 -16.42 -29.58
N ILE A 366 13.22 -15.71 -29.45
CA ILE A 366 13.21 -14.34 -28.91
C ILE A 366 13.64 -14.34 -27.44
N ASN A 367 13.19 -15.31 -26.62
CA ASN A 367 13.66 -15.47 -25.24
C ASN A 367 15.17 -15.74 -25.20
N GLN A 368 15.69 -16.58 -26.09
CA GLN A 368 17.12 -16.83 -26.22
C GLN A 368 17.88 -15.58 -26.66
N LEU A 369 17.33 -14.80 -27.60
CA LEU A 369 17.92 -13.55 -28.06
C LEU A 369 18.01 -12.51 -26.93
N ILE A 370 16.91 -12.28 -26.20
CA ILE A 370 16.85 -11.34 -25.07
C ILE A 370 17.74 -11.83 -23.90
N GLY A 371 17.73 -13.14 -23.64
CA GLY A 371 18.57 -13.77 -22.61
C GLY A 371 20.06 -13.86 -22.96
N GLY A 372 20.47 -13.48 -24.17
CA GLY A 372 21.87 -13.54 -24.61
C GLY A 372 22.39 -14.95 -24.90
N SER A 373 21.49 -15.88 -25.22
CA SER A 373 21.77 -17.30 -25.52
C SER A 373 21.80 -17.63 -27.02
N LEU A 374 22.03 -16.61 -27.87
CA LEU A 374 22.29 -16.79 -29.31
C LEU A 374 23.69 -16.31 -29.68
N TYR A 375 24.33 -16.99 -30.62
CA TYR A 375 25.58 -16.54 -31.21
C TYR A 375 25.60 -16.74 -32.72
N ILE A 376 26.42 -15.94 -33.42
CA ILE A 376 26.69 -16.08 -34.84
C ILE A 376 28.04 -16.81 -34.99
N ASN A 377 28.09 -17.81 -35.86
CA ASN A 377 29.31 -18.54 -36.20
C ASN A 377 29.50 -18.57 -37.71
N LEU A 378 30.72 -18.29 -38.19
CA LEU A 378 31.11 -18.40 -39.59
C LEU A 378 32.16 -19.49 -39.73
N HIS A 379 31.95 -20.39 -40.68
CA HIS A 379 32.80 -21.53 -40.99
C HIS A 379 33.57 -21.31 -42.29
N THR A 380 34.80 -21.80 -42.37
CA THR A 380 35.61 -21.84 -43.59
C THR A 380 36.13 -23.25 -43.83
N ASP A 381 36.61 -23.52 -45.05
CA ASP A 381 37.18 -24.84 -45.39
C ASP A 381 38.36 -25.20 -44.48
N SER A 382 39.17 -24.20 -44.10
CA SER A 382 40.31 -24.36 -43.19
C SER A 382 39.92 -24.45 -41.71
N ASN A 383 38.69 -24.09 -41.34
CA ASN A 383 38.19 -24.09 -39.96
C ASN A 383 36.70 -24.50 -39.92
N PRO A 384 36.39 -25.81 -40.13
CA PRO A 384 35.02 -26.30 -40.23
C PRO A 384 34.24 -26.23 -38.92
N GLY A 385 34.91 -26.18 -37.76
CA GLY A 385 34.28 -25.92 -36.45
C GLY A 385 33.82 -24.48 -36.23
N GLY A 386 34.17 -23.57 -37.15
CA GLY A 386 33.99 -22.13 -37.05
C GLY A 386 35.34 -21.42 -37.06
N GLU A 387 35.49 -20.40 -37.90
CA GLU A 387 36.67 -19.53 -37.91
C GLU A 387 36.48 -18.31 -37.00
N ILE A 388 35.26 -17.74 -36.98
CA ILE A 388 34.90 -16.62 -36.10
C ILE A 388 33.52 -16.83 -35.48
N ARG A 389 33.42 -16.55 -34.17
CA ARG A 389 32.18 -16.64 -33.39
C ARG A 389 31.94 -15.33 -32.63
N GLY A 390 30.68 -14.88 -32.55
CA GLY A 390 30.28 -13.75 -31.71
C GLY A 390 28.97 -14.00 -30.98
N GLN A 391 29.00 -13.88 -29.64
CA GLN A 391 27.78 -13.92 -28.82
C GLN A 391 26.94 -12.67 -29.07
N VAL A 392 25.62 -12.85 -29.22
CA VAL A 392 24.68 -11.76 -29.44
C VAL A 392 24.14 -11.28 -28.09
N TYR A 393 24.37 -10.01 -27.77
CA TYR A 393 23.90 -9.41 -26.51
C TYR A 393 22.98 -8.23 -26.75
N ARG A 394 21.91 -8.14 -25.94
CA ARG A 394 21.05 -6.96 -25.87
C ARG A 394 21.77 -5.78 -25.24
N LEU A 395 21.36 -4.57 -25.60
CA LEU A 395 21.73 -3.33 -24.89
C LEU A 395 20.76 -2.96 -23.77
N ALA A 396 19.55 -3.52 -23.80
CA ALA A 396 18.65 -3.40 -22.66
C ALA A 396 19.30 -4.04 -21.43
N ARG A 397 19.21 -3.34 -20.30
CA ARG A 397 19.88 -3.68 -19.05
C ARG A 397 19.14 -4.79 -18.32
N GLU A 398 19.84 -5.52 -17.47
CA GLU A 398 19.20 -6.49 -16.57
C GLU A 398 18.57 -5.76 -15.41
N GLY A 399 17.25 -5.86 -15.24
CA GLY A 399 16.50 -5.07 -14.25
C GLY A 399 15.96 -5.89 -13.08
N PHE A 400 15.78 -5.18 -11.97
CA PHE A 400 15.28 -5.66 -10.70
C PHE A 400 14.32 -4.62 -10.12
N ILE A 401 13.27 -5.09 -9.47
CA ILE A 401 12.28 -4.23 -8.81
C ILE A 401 12.23 -4.58 -7.33
N ALA A 402 12.11 -3.56 -6.47
CA ALA A 402 11.83 -3.74 -5.05
C ALA A 402 10.64 -2.89 -4.61
N GLU A 403 9.76 -3.51 -3.84
CA GLU A 403 8.84 -2.83 -2.95
C GLU A 403 9.56 -2.63 -1.62
N ILE A 404 9.57 -1.42 -1.07
CA ILE A 404 10.28 -1.06 0.15
C ILE A 404 9.24 -0.77 1.23
N ASN A 405 9.29 -1.48 2.37
CA ASN A 405 8.35 -1.28 3.47
C ASN A 405 8.90 -1.75 4.82
N GLY A 406 8.26 -1.33 5.91
CA GLY A 406 8.65 -1.71 7.28
C GLY A 406 8.47 -3.21 7.58
N LYS A 407 7.48 -3.87 6.95
CA LYS A 407 7.24 -5.32 7.11
C LYS A 407 8.47 -6.15 6.76
N GLN A 408 9.20 -5.78 5.71
CA GLN A 408 10.43 -6.47 5.33
C GLN A 408 11.60 -6.21 6.28
N SER A 409 11.60 -5.08 6.99
CA SER A 409 12.58 -4.76 8.04
C SER A 409 12.23 -5.35 9.40
N GLY A 410 11.03 -5.90 9.56
CA GLY A 410 10.50 -6.31 10.87
C GLY A 410 10.11 -5.10 11.75
N THR A 411 9.95 -3.92 11.18
CA THR A 411 9.47 -2.72 11.89
C THR A 411 7.98 -2.54 11.66
N LEU A 412 7.31 -1.82 12.57
CA LEU A 412 5.92 -1.39 12.40
C LEU A 412 5.80 -0.11 11.56
N SER A 413 6.88 0.30 10.87
CA SER A 413 6.83 1.51 10.05
C SER A 413 5.92 1.31 8.84
N ARG A 414 5.07 2.32 8.62
CA ARG A 414 4.13 2.42 7.50
C ARG A 414 4.70 3.17 6.31
N THR A 415 5.94 3.65 6.43
CA THR A 415 6.70 4.20 5.32
C THR A 415 6.77 3.16 4.21
N GLN A 416 6.44 3.58 2.98
CA GLN A 416 6.54 2.74 1.80
C GLN A 416 7.35 3.46 0.73
N GLY A 417 7.96 2.65 -0.14
CA GLY A 417 8.74 3.12 -1.27
C GLY A 417 8.79 2.08 -2.37
N SER A 418 9.27 2.52 -3.53
CA SER A 418 9.53 1.66 -4.68
C SER A 418 10.94 1.91 -5.19
N ALA A 419 11.54 0.87 -5.74
CA ALA A 419 12.83 0.96 -6.39
C ALA A 419 12.89 0.15 -7.68
N ILE A 420 13.66 0.70 -8.61
CA ILE A 420 14.13 0.01 -9.81
C ILE A 420 15.65 0.07 -9.83
N VAL A 421 16.25 -1.06 -10.19
CA VAL A 421 17.69 -1.25 -10.27
C VAL A 421 18.01 -1.96 -11.58
N SER A 422 19.02 -1.52 -12.32
CA SER A 422 19.44 -2.18 -13.56
C SER A 422 20.94 -2.15 -13.80
N TYR A 423 21.57 -3.25 -14.24
CA TYR A 423 22.99 -3.26 -14.63
C TYR A 423 23.20 -3.47 -16.12
N ASP A 424 24.31 -2.94 -16.65
CA ASP A 424 24.72 -3.10 -18.05
C ASP A 424 25.18 -4.54 -18.35
N ARG A 425 25.09 -4.96 -19.61
CA ARG A 425 25.52 -6.31 -20.04
C ARG A 425 26.98 -6.62 -19.67
N ASP A 426 27.83 -5.60 -19.61
CA ASP A 426 29.26 -5.76 -19.31
C ASP A 426 29.52 -5.79 -17.78
N ARG A 427 28.49 -5.57 -16.95
CA ARG A 427 28.52 -5.56 -15.48
C ARG A 427 29.50 -4.56 -14.90
N THR A 428 29.60 -3.41 -15.55
CA THR A 428 30.50 -2.31 -15.19
C THR A 428 29.81 -1.24 -14.35
N ASN A 429 28.49 -1.16 -14.39
CA ASN A 429 27.73 -0.20 -13.59
C ASN A 429 26.28 -0.66 -13.35
N LEU A 430 25.72 -0.19 -12.25
CA LEU A 430 24.34 -0.38 -11.86
C LEU A 430 23.66 0.98 -11.73
N HIS A 431 22.54 1.15 -12.42
CA HIS A 431 21.64 2.30 -12.32
C HIS A 431 20.58 1.99 -11.27
N TYR A 432 20.22 2.95 -10.43
CA TYR A 432 19.14 2.80 -9.47
C TYR A 432 18.32 4.07 -9.34
N MET A 433 17.00 3.87 -9.19
CA MET A 433 16.06 4.90 -8.79
C MET A 433 15.21 4.38 -7.64
N ILE A 434 15.15 5.14 -6.57
CA ILE A 434 14.45 4.80 -5.33
C ILE A 434 13.67 6.03 -4.90
N SER A 435 12.41 5.85 -4.52
CA SER A 435 11.61 6.89 -3.90
C SER A 435 10.93 6.31 -2.66
N THR A 436 10.90 7.08 -1.58
CA THR A 436 10.21 6.76 -0.34
C THR A 436 9.58 8.01 0.21
N ASP A 437 8.55 7.90 1.04
CA ASP A 437 8.04 9.07 1.77
C ASP A 437 7.53 8.68 3.15
N ASN A 438 7.40 9.69 4.01
CA ASN A 438 6.87 9.55 5.38
C ASN A 438 7.72 8.65 6.28
N LEU A 439 9.05 8.79 6.28
CA LEU A 439 9.89 8.21 7.34
C LEU A 439 9.40 8.75 8.69
N THR A 440 9.29 7.88 9.69
CA THR A 440 8.75 8.22 11.02
C THR A 440 9.62 9.21 11.79
N SER A 441 10.87 9.39 11.39
CA SER A 441 11.80 10.38 11.92
C SER A 441 12.82 10.79 10.84
N PRO A 442 13.68 11.80 11.08
CA PRO A 442 14.65 12.26 10.08
C PRO A 442 15.49 11.12 9.51
N PHE A 443 15.78 11.20 8.21
CA PHE A 443 16.66 10.28 7.50
C PHE A 443 18.03 10.20 8.18
N ALA A 444 18.57 8.98 8.32
CA ALA A 444 19.88 8.73 8.91
C ALA A 444 20.90 8.19 7.89
N SER A 445 20.54 7.14 7.14
CA SER A 445 21.41 6.52 6.13
C SER A 445 20.61 5.59 5.20
N ALA A 446 21.19 5.17 4.08
CA ALA A 446 20.59 4.18 3.19
C ALA A 446 21.66 3.38 2.44
N HIS A 447 21.43 2.07 2.27
CA HIS A 447 22.44 1.16 1.75
C HIS A 447 21.87 0.06 0.85
N PHE A 448 22.70 -0.48 -0.03
CA PHE A 448 22.55 -1.85 -0.52
C PHE A 448 23.26 -2.82 0.42
N HIS A 449 22.61 -3.95 0.69
CA HIS A 449 23.14 -5.06 1.48
C HIS A 449 23.08 -6.36 0.70
N THR A 450 24.02 -7.28 0.95
CA THR A 450 23.89 -8.67 0.51
C THR A 450 23.21 -9.50 1.59
N GLY A 451 22.23 -10.33 1.22
CA GLY A 451 21.47 -11.17 2.15
C GLY A 451 20.18 -11.69 1.52
N LEU A 452 19.84 -12.95 1.83
CA LEU A 452 18.59 -13.59 1.41
C LEU A 452 17.37 -12.84 1.98
N LYS A 453 16.19 -13.04 1.38
CA LYS A 453 14.92 -12.55 1.93
C LYS A 453 14.78 -12.93 3.41
N GLY A 454 14.57 -11.93 4.27
CA GLY A 454 14.44 -12.09 5.72
C GLY A 454 15.75 -12.26 6.47
N GLN A 455 16.90 -12.37 5.79
CA GLN A 455 18.22 -12.40 6.41
C GLN A 455 18.90 -11.05 6.29
N SER A 456 19.60 -10.62 7.34
CA SER A 456 20.48 -9.45 7.30
C SER A 456 21.83 -9.84 6.75
N GLY A 457 22.53 -8.91 6.11
CA GLY A 457 23.94 -9.10 5.79
C GLY A 457 24.69 -7.79 5.58
N PRO A 458 25.96 -7.84 5.14
CA PRO A 458 26.84 -6.68 5.16
C PRO A 458 26.41 -5.61 4.15
N VAL A 459 26.67 -4.35 4.51
CA VAL A 459 26.60 -3.21 3.59
C VAL A 459 27.60 -3.44 2.47
N VAL A 460 27.16 -3.27 1.23
CA VAL A 460 28.02 -3.37 0.04
C VAL A 460 28.10 -2.08 -0.75
N TYR A 461 27.19 -1.14 -0.53
CA TYR A 461 27.22 0.18 -1.13
C TYR A 461 26.36 1.18 -0.34
N ASP A 462 26.86 2.40 -0.20
CA ASP A 462 26.17 3.54 0.43
C ASP A 462 25.45 4.38 -0.64
N LEU A 463 24.16 4.63 -0.44
CA LEU A 463 23.31 5.42 -1.33
C LEU A 463 23.48 6.93 -1.13
N GLY A 464 24.13 7.36 -0.04
CA GLY A 464 24.33 8.76 0.31
C GLY A 464 23.07 9.44 0.85
N THR A 465 22.97 10.75 0.65
CA THR A 465 21.83 11.56 1.10
C THR A 465 20.73 11.63 0.04
N PRO A 466 19.45 11.44 0.39
CA PRO A 466 18.36 11.56 -0.56
C PRO A 466 18.18 13.00 -1.04
N VAL A 467 17.81 13.16 -2.31
CA VAL A 467 17.31 14.42 -2.86
C VAL A 467 15.81 14.29 -2.97
N ASP A 468 15.09 15.12 -2.21
CA ASP A 468 13.63 15.10 -2.12
C ASP A 468 13.01 13.74 -1.80
N ASN A 469 13.62 13.01 -0.86
CA ASN A 469 13.21 11.65 -0.47
C ASN A 469 13.36 10.59 -1.58
N GLY A 470 14.20 10.87 -2.59
CA GLY A 470 14.59 9.91 -3.61
C GLY A 470 16.10 9.79 -3.81
N PHE A 471 16.52 8.66 -4.36
CA PHE A 471 17.89 8.37 -4.76
C PHE A 471 17.90 8.03 -6.24
N TYR A 472 18.70 8.75 -7.04
CA TYR A 472 18.70 8.64 -8.50
C TYR A 472 20.15 8.68 -9.00
N ASN A 473 20.85 7.55 -9.03
CA ASN A 473 22.28 7.54 -9.31
C ASN A 473 22.79 6.18 -9.84
N TYR A 474 24.11 6.07 -9.97
CA TYR A 474 24.82 4.89 -10.46
C TYR A 474 25.83 4.37 -9.42
N TRP A 475 25.87 3.06 -9.24
CA TRP A 475 26.98 2.34 -8.62
C TRP A 475 27.94 1.87 -9.72
N THR A 476 29.09 2.54 -9.85
CA THR A 476 30.06 2.28 -10.93
C THR A 476 31.15 1.30 -10.51
N ASN A 477 31.91 0.79 -11.48
CA ASN A 477 33.09 -0.05 -11.22
C ASN A 477 34.14 0.67 -10.36
N ALA A 478 34.35 1.96 -10.58
CA ALA A 478 35.24 2.77 -9.74
C ALA A 478 34.78 2.83 -8.26
N ALA A 479 33.47 2.68 -8.02
CA ALA A 479 32.86 2.55 -6.69
C ALA A 479 32.63 1.09 -6.27
N GLY A 480 33.28 0.12 -6.93
CA GLY A 480 33.30 -1.29 -6.52
C GLY A 480 32.20 -2.18 -7.12
N PHE A 481 31.41 -1.71 -8.09
CA PHE A 481 30.46 -2.58 -8.79
C PHE A 481 31.18 -3.47 -9.82
N ASN A 482 31.16 -4.79 -9.60
CA ASN A 482 31.87 -5.75 -10.44
C ASN A 482 31.12 -7.09 -10.51
N ASN A 483 31.76 -8.11 -11.07
CA ASN A 483 31.18 -9.45 -11.20
C ASN A 483 30.61 -10.01 -9.90
N THR A 484 31.27 -9.82 -8.77
CA THR A 484 30.82 -10.32 -7.46
C THR A 484 29.45 -9.76 -7.11
N GLN A 485 29.25 -8.45 -7.26
CA GLN A 485 27.98 -7.80 -6.95
C GLN A 485 26.89 -8.15 -7.98
N SER A 486 27.26 -8.26 -9.26
CA SER A 486 26.33 -8.75 -10.27
C SER A 486 25.85 -10.18 -9.97
N ILE A 487 26.72 -11.08 -9.50
CA ILE A 487 26.36 -12.46 -9.16
C ILE A 487 25.44 -12.50 -7.95
N ALA A 488 25.69 -11.65 -6.94
CA ALA A 488 24.83 -11.54 -5.76
C ALA A 488 23.39 -11.15 -6.17
N LEU A 489 23.21 -10.19 -7.07
CA LEU A 489 21.88 -9.83 -7.58
C LEU A 489 21.16 -10.98 -8.29
N ARG A 490 21.89 -11.87 -8.97
CA ARG A 490 21.32 -12.96 -9.79
C ARG A 490 20.81 -14.15 -8.99
N ARG A 491 21.40 -14.40 -7.81
CA ARG A 491 20.81 -15.31 -6.84
C ARG A 491 19.57 -14.61 -6.29
N ASN A 492 18.40 -14.91 -6.88
CA ASN A 492 17.12 -14.30 -6.50
C ASN A 492 17.07 -14.05 -4.99
N ASP A 493 16.77 -12.81 -4.62
CA ASP A 493 16.64 -12.36 -3.25
C ASP A 493 17.93 -12.24 -2.44
N SER A 494 19.11 -12.20 -3.04
CA SER A 494 20.37 -12.09 -2.28
C SER A 494 20.91 -10.66 -2.13
N MET A 495 20.17 -9.64 -2.58
CA MET A 495 20.49 -8.22 -2.35
C MET A 495 19.24 -7.40 -2.06
N TYR A 496 19.31 -6.51 -1.07
CA TYR A 496 18.20 -5.65 -0.67
C TYR A 496 18.65 -4.21 -0.41
N ILE A 497 17.69 -3.29 -0.50
CA ILE A 497 17.82 -1.90 -0.10
C ILE A 497 17.34 -1.78 1.34
N ASN A 498 18.07 -1.03 2.17
CA ASN A 498 17.67 -0.68 3.53
C ASN A 498 17.77 0.84 3.71
N ILE A 499 16.74 1.46 4.30
CA ILE A 499 16.70 2.91 4.56
C ILE A 499 16.45 3.11 6.06
N HIS A 500 17.27 3.94 6.68
CA HIS A 500 17.34 4.16 8.12
C HIS A 500 16.84 5.56 8.46
N SER A 501 16.18 5.68 9.61
CA SER A 501 15.86 6.95 10.23
C SER A 501 16.42 7.00 11.65
N SER A 502 16.43 8.19 12.28
CA SER A 502 16.96 8.36 13.63
C SER A 502 16.32 7.42 14.67
N THR A 503 15.04 7.09 14.50
CA THR A 503 14.30 6.17 15.39
C THR A 503 14.60 4.70 15.09
N PHE A 504 14.95 4.37 13.84
CA PHE A 504 15.22 3.01 13.39
C PHE A 504 16.63 2.89 12.79
N PRO A 505 17.68 2.94 13.63
CA PRO A 505 19.07 2.88 13.16
C PRO A 505 19.44 1.53 12.53
N GLY A 506 18.70 0.45 12.82
CA GLY A 506 18.84 -0.85 12.15
C GLY A 506 18.20 -0.93 10.76
N GLY A 507 17.44 0.10 10.36
CA GLY A 507 16.66 0.15 9.12
C GLY A 507 15.18 0.29 9.43
N GLU A 508 14.59 1.40 9.01
CA GLU A 508 13.15 1.63 9.12
C GLU A 508 12.38 0.80 8.09
N ILE A 509 12.86 0.79 6.85
CA ILE A 509 12.22 0.10 5.73
C ILE A 509 13.24 -0.65 4.87
N ARG A 510 12.82 -1.79 4.33
CA ARG A 510 13.65 -2.70 3.52
C ARG A 510 12.89 -3.11 2.27
N GLY A 511 13.61 -3.30 1.18
CA GLY A 511 13.08 -3.86 -0.06
C GLY A 511 14.03 -4.85 -0.71
N GLN A 512 13.61 -6.11 -0.80
CA GLN A 512 14.34 -7.15 -1.52
C GLN A 512 14.30 -6.90 -3.03
N LEU A 513 15.43 -7.01 -3.73
CA LEU A 513 15.50 -6.85 -5.18
C LEU A 513 15.10 -8.13 -5.91
N TRP A 514 14.04 -8.05 -6.71
CA TRP A 514 13.50 -9.19 -7.45
C TRP A 514 13.86 -9.11 -8.94
N ARG A 515 14.58 -10.13 -9.41
CA ARG A 515 14.86 -10.37 -10.84
C ARG A 515 13.63 -10.91 -11.61
N ASN A 516 12.70 -11.53 -10.88
CA ASN A 516 11.43 -12.04 -11.38
C ASN A 516 10.29 -11.41 -10.59
N TYR A 517 10.23 -10.08 -10.63
CA TYR A 517 9.19 -9.36 -9.91
C TYR A 517 7.82 -9.78 -10.45
N LYS A 518 6.98 -10.24 -9.52
CA LYS A 518 5.60 -10.68 -9.77
C LYS A 518 4.74 -10.18 -8.63
N ILE A 519 3.51 -9.82 -8.96
CA ILE A 519 2.48 -9.50 -7.98
C ILE A 519 1.51 -10.69 -7.94
N SER A 520 1.44 -11.38 -6.80
CA SER A 520 0.61 -12.59 -6.64
C SER A 520 -0.89 -12.29 -6.47
N SER A 521 -1.28 -11.03 -6.31
CA SER A 521 -2.65 -10.50 -6.42
C SER A 521 -2.58 -8.98 -6.35
N PRO A 522 -3.28 -8.21 -7.21
CA PRO A 522 -3.48 -6.81 -6.92
C PRO A 522 -4.29 -6.74 -5.62
N SER A 523 -3.86 -5.91 -4.69
CA SER A 523 -4.62 -5.62 -3.49
C SER A 523 -5.88 -4.86 -3.90
N LEU A 524 -6.96 -5.61 -4.17
CA LEU A 524 -8.33 -5.11 -4.22
C LEU A 524 -9.07 -5.41 -2.91
N THR A 525 -8.42 -6.11 -1.99
CA THR A 525 -8.86 -6.21 -0.61
C THR A 525 -8.43 -4.93 0.11
N PRO A 526 -9.32 -4.23 0.84
CA PRO A 526 -8.88 -3.27 1.83
C PRO A 526 -7.82 -3.96 2.69
N PRO A 527 -6.58 -3.45 2.79
CA PRO A 527 -5.61 -4.04 3.67
C PRO A 527 -6.24 -4.09 5.07
N PRO A 528 -6.15 -5.22 5.81
CA PRO A 528 -6.52 -5.21 7.21
C PRO A 528 -5.76 -4.04 7.87
N PRO A 529 -6.41 -3.21 8.68
CA PRO A 529 -5.76 -2.08 9.32
C PRO A 529 -4.47 -2.54 10.01
N GLN A 530 -3.32 -2.11 9.47
CA GLN A 530 -2.00 -2.70 9.75
C GLN A 530 -1.41 -2.29 11.11
N GLU A 531 -2.18 -1.64 11.98
CA GLU A 531 -1.70 -1.27 13.33
C GLU A 531 -2.27 -2.22 14.37
N PRO A 532 -1.45 -2.63 15.36
CA PRO A 532 -1.92 -3.41 16.48
C PRO A 532 -3.05 -2.70 17.26
N ASP A 533 -2.99 -1.39 17.50
CA ASP A 533 -3.81 -0.78 18.57
C ASP A 533 -4.67 0.43 18.15
N TYR A 534 -5.35 0.33 17.01
CA TYR A 534 -6.15 1.46 16.52
C TYR A 534 -7.60 1.48 17.03
N LEU A 535 -8.18 0.35 17.39
CA LEU A 535 -9.50 0.27 18.05
C LEU A 535 -9.35 0.27 19.57
N SER A 536 -10.31 0.85 20.27
CA SER A 536 -10.47 0.67 21.72
C SER A 536 -11.58 -0.32 22.03
N ASP A 537 -11.68 -0.72 23.29
CA ASP A 537 -12.80 -1.49 23.85
C ASP A 537 -14.03 -0.62 24.17
N ARG A 538 -14.02 0.66 23.80
CA ARG A 538 -15.12 1.61 24.06
C ARG A 538 -16.06 1.71 22.88
N LEU A 539 -17.29 2.07 23.16
CA LEU A 539 -18.31 2.34 22.15
C LEU A 539 -18.79 3.78 22.26
N THR A 540 -19.00 4.40 21.12
CA THR A 540 -19.43 5.79 21.03
C THR A 540 -20.82 5.85 20.41
N PHE A 541 -21.69 6.65 21.01
CA PHE A 541 -23.03 6.90 20.54
C PHE A 541 -23.23 8.40 20.37
N SER A 542 -24.16 8.77 19.52
CA SER A 542 -24.43 10.15 19.19
C SER A 542 -25.92 10.41 19.04
N ALA A 543 -26.32 11.65 19.26
CA ALA A 543 -27.67 12.13 18.98
C ALA A 543 -27.60 13.45 18.25
N LYS A 544 -28.10 13.48 17.01
CA LYS A 544 -28.33 14.72 16.27
C LYS A 544 -29.72 15.23 16.62
N LEU A 545 -29.79 16.32 17.40
CA LEU A 545 -31.06 16.95 17.76
C LEU A 545 -31.50 17.91 16.65
N ILE A 546 -32.68 17.65 16.10
CA ILE A 546 -33.31 18.46 15.06
C ILE A 546 -34.68 18.94 15.53
N PRO A 547 -35.23 20.01 14.90
CA PRO A 547 -36.60 20.43 15.13
C PRO A 547 -37.58 19.26 15.06
N ALA A 548 -38.52 19.21 16.00
CA ALA A 548 -39.55 18.21 16.00
C ALA A 548 -40.43 18.29 14.74
N PRO A 549 -41.04 17.18 14.29
CA PRO A 549 -41.99 17.22 13.20
C PRO A 549 -43.06 18.27 13.49
N THR A 550 -43.35 19.15 12.53
CA THR A 550 -44.29 20.30 12.62
C THR A 550 -43.80 21.54 13.39
N VAL A 551 -42.61 21.50 14.00
CA VAL A 551 -42.02 22.67 14.67
C VAL A 551 -41.07 23.41 13.73
N THR A 552 -41.30 24.71 13.54
CA THR A 552 -40.41 25.59 12.78
C THR A 552 -39.55 26.40 13.74
N THR A 553 -38.28 26.02 13.88
CA THR A 553 -37.30 26.71 14.72
C THR A 553 -35.91 26.61 14.08
N THR A 554 -35.00 27.50 14.50
CA THR A 554 -33.58 27.38 14.15
C THR A 554 -32.80 26.55 15.17
N ALA A 555 -33.46 26.09 16.23
CA ALA A 555 -32.84 25.30 17.28
C ALA A 555 -32.26 23.97 16.76
N ASN A 556 -31.13 23.59 17.32
CA ASN A 556 -30.50 22.29 17.08
C ASN A 556 -29.69 21.85 18.31
N GLY A 557 -29.10 20.67 18.24
CA GLY A 557 -28.19 20.21 19.28
C GLY A 557 -27.44 18.93 18.92
N VAL A 558 -26.46 18.59 19.76
CA VAL A 558 -25.66 17.38 19.65
C VAL A 558 -25.51 16.75 21.02
N GLY A 559 -25.83 15.45 21.11
CA GLY A 559 -25.46 14.58 22.22
C GLY A 559 -24.31 13.67 21.84
N ALA A 560 -23.31 13.56 22.71
CA ALA A 560 -22.17 12.68 22.57
C ALA A 560 -22.07 11.77 23.79
N PHE A 561 -22.04 10.45 23.58
CA PHE A 561 -22.08 9.46 24.65
C PHE A 561 -20.95 8.43 24.43
N MET A 562 -20.26 8.03 25.50
CA MET A 562 -19.16 7.07 25.45
C MET A 562 -19.34 6.02 26.55
N LEU A 563 -19.51 4.77 26.11
CA LEU A 563 -19.48 3.61 26.99
C LEU A 563 -18.01 3.28 27.31
N ASN A 564 -17.70 3.19 28.59
CA ASN A 564 -16.33 2.94 29.05
C ASN A 564 -15.85 1.51 28.72
N SER A 565 -14.58 1.24 29.02
CA SER A 565 -13.90 -0.01 28.69
C SER A 565 -14.41 -1.24 29.45
N THR A 566 -15.02 -1.03 30.62
CA THR A 566 -15.66 -2.06 31.45
C THR A 566 -17.15 -2.24 31.14
N HIS A 567 -17.69 -1.42 30.24
CA HIS A 567 -19.09 -1.42 29.80
C HIS A 567 -20.12 -1.21 30.92
N ASP A 568 -19.69 -0.64 32.05
CA ASP A 568 -20.53 -0.39 33.23
C ASP A 568 -20.96 1.07 33.38
N THR A 569 -20.38 1.99 32.59
CA THR A 569 -20.63 3.42 32.70
C THR A 569 -20.68 4.10 31.32
N LEU A 570 -21.77 4.83 31.07
CA LEU A 570 -21.99 5.66 29.89
C LEU A 570 -21.80 7.13 30.27
N TYR A 571 -20.69 7.74 29.86
CA TYR A 571 -20.44 9.18 30.03
C TYR A 571 -21.04 9.95 28.87
N PHE A 572 -21.61 11.14 29.12
CA PHE A 572 -22.16 11.95 28.05
C PHE A 572 -22.12 13.46 28.29
N THR A 573 -22.11 14.19 27.18
CA THR A 573 -22.34 15.63 27.11
C THR A 573 -23.35 15.92 26.01
N ILE A 574 -24.29 16.84 26.28
CA ILE A 574 -25.34 17.22 25.34
C ILE A 574 -25.44 18.74 25.33
N SER A 575 -25.27 19.36 24.16
CA SER A 575 -25.43 20.80 23.97
C SER A 575 -26.57 21.10 23.00
N TYR A 576 -27.32 22.16 23.27
CA TYR A 576 -28.30 22.74 22.35
C TYR A 576 -27.88 24.15 21.93
N ALA A 577 -28.50 24.67 20.87
CA ALA A 577 -28.30 26.04 20.40
C ALA A 577 -29.61 26.63 19.89
N LYS A 578 -29.75 27.95 20.01
CA LYS A 578 -30.82 28.76 19.38
C LYS A 578 -32.25 28.30 19.70
N LEU A 579 -32.51 27.87 20.94
CA LEU A 579 -33.87 27.60 21.41
C LEU A 579 -34.76 28.83 21.19
N SER A 580 -36.01 28.59 20.76
CA SER A 580 -36.96 29.66 20.43
C SER A 580 -37.33 30.54 21.62
N THR A 581 -37.42 29.93 22.81
CA THR A 581 -37.77 30.57 24.08
C THR A 581 -37.09 29.82 25.24
N ALA A 582 -37.37 30.23 26.48
CA ALA A 582 -36.80 29.62 27.68
C ALA A 582 -37.09 28.11 27.76
N LEU A 583 -36.10 27.36 28.24
CA LEU A 583 -36.17 25.93 28.49
C LEU A 583 -37.22 25.62 29.57
N THR A 584 -38.10 24.66 29.29
CA THR A 584 -39.11 24.14 30.24
C THR A 584 -38.94 22.65 30.53
N GLY A 585 -38.19 21.92 29.70
CA GLY A 585 -37.99 20.49 29.78
C GLY A 585 -36.71 20.03 29.10
N PHE A 586 -35.94 19.12 29.68
CA PHE A 586 -34.79 18.47 29.01
C PHE A 586 -34.60 17.05 29.55
N HIS A 587 -34.79 16.04 28.70
CA HIS A 587 -34.92 14.65 29.14
C HIS A 587 -34.24 13.65 28.19
N ILE A 588 -33.94 12.45 28.72
CA ILE A 588 -33.78 11.22 27.94
C ILE A 588 -35.01 10.36 28.14
N HIS A 589 -35.56 9.84 27.06
CA HIS A 589 -36.72 8.96 27.06
C HIS A 589 -36.38 7.56 26.52
N ASN A 590 -37.20 6.57 26.87
CA ASN A 590 -37.25 5.28 26.18
C ASN A 590 -38.30 5.29 25.05
N GLY A 591 -38.15 4.41 24.06
CA GLY A 591 -39.14 4.20 23.00
C GLY A 591 -39.15 5.27 21.90
N ARG A 592 -40.28 5.39 21.18
CA ARG A 592 -40.52 6.46 20.18
C ARG A 592 -41.10 7.71 20.87
N THR A 593 -41.17 8.84 20.18
CA THR A 593 -41.66 10.13 20.67
C THR A 593 -42.91 9.98 21.55
N GLY A 594 -42.81 10.39 22.82
CA GLY A 594 -43.86 10.26 23.85
C GLY A 594 -43.63 9.14 24.88
N GLY A 595 -42.47 8.47 24.88
CA GLY A 595 -42.14 7.46 25.88
C GLY A 595 -41.80 8.03 27.26
N ASN A 596 -41.51 7.15 28.22
CA ASN A 596 -41.28 7.55 29.61
C ASN A 596 -39.94 8.28 29.76
N VAL A 597 -39.91 9.30 30.61
CA VAL A 597 -38.67 9.97 31.02
C VAL A 597 -37.82 8.98 31.81
N ILE A 598 -36.62 8.70 31.31
CA ILE A 598 -35.62 7.85 31.96
C ILE A 598 -34.66 8.71 32.78
N ILE A 599 -34.29 9.88 32.26
CA ILE A 599 -33.42 10.84 32.95
C ILE A 599 -33.96 12.24 32.73
N ASP A 600 -34.04 13.00 33.82
CA ASP A 600 -34.49 14.39 33.85
C ASP A 600 -33.33 15.37 34.16
N PHE A 601 -33.07 16.29 33.23
CA PHE A 601 -32.06 17.33 33.29
C PHE A 601 -32.60 18.72 33.66
N ASN A 602 -33.88 18.84 34.02
CA ASN A 602 -34.51 20.13 34.33
C ASN A 602 -33.77 20.88 35.45
N GLY A 603 -33.44 22.15 35.16
CA GLY A 603 -32.69 23.02 36.08
C GLY A 603 -31.20 22.67 36.24
N LYS A 604 -30.68 21.71 35.47
CA LYS A 604 -29.34 21.13 35.64
C LYS A 604 -28.46 21.32 34.39
N THR A 605 -28.77 22.34 33.60
CA THR A 605 -27.97 22.80 32.48
C THR A 605 -26.90 23.76 32.96
N ASP A 606 -25.63 23.51 32.61
CA ASP A 606 -24.61 24.56 32.64
C ASP A 606 -24.71 25.32 31.32
N LYS A 607 -25.35 26.49 31.36
CA LYS A 607 -25.69 27.32 30.21
C LYS A 607 -26.54 26.54 29.19
N ASN A 608 -25.95 26.11 28.07
CA ASN A 608 -26.62 25.37 27.00
C ASN A 608 -26.22 23.88 26.97
N THR A 609 -25.50 23.38 27.98
CA THR A 609 -24.91 22.04 27.98
C THR A 609 -25.23 21.28 29.25
N VAL A 610 -25.44 19.96 29.12
CA VAL A 610 -25.55 19.00 30.22
C VAL A 610 -24.37 18.04 30.13
N ARG A 611 -23.68 17.80 31.26
CA ARG A 611 -22.63 16.78 31.42
C ARG A 611 -23.02 15.79 32.50
N SER A 612 -23.14 14.50 32.19
CA SER A 612 -23.47 13.49 33.20
C SER A 612 -23.06 12.08 32.77
N PHE A 613 -23.34 11.09 33.61
CA PHE A 613 -23.09 9.69 33.33
C PHE A 613 -24.20 8.80 33.91
N ILE A 614 -24.42 7.64 33.27
CA ILE A 614 -25.27 6.54 33.74
C ILE A 614 -24.35 5.38 34.10
N THR A 615 -24.55 4.73 35.25
CA THR A 615 -23.68 3.61 35.67
C THR A 615 -24.45 2.49 36.36
N GLY A 616 -23.81 1.34 36.51
CA GLY A 616 -24.29 0.21 37.31
C GLY A 616 -25.58 -0.43 36.77
N THR A 617 -26.50 -0.78 37.68
CA THR A 617 -27.74 -1.50 37.36
C THR A 617 -28.67 -0.68 36.46
N GLN A 618 -28.65 0.65 36.57
CA GLN A 618 -29.43 1.53 35.70
C GLN A 618 -28.97 1.41 34.24
N LEU A 619 -27.65 1.45 33.98
CA LEU A 619 -27.14 1.25 32.62
C LEU A 619 -27.42 -0.17 32.13
N THR A 620 -27.27 -1.17 33.00
CA THR A 620 -27.55 -2.58 32.65
C THR A 620 -28.99 -2.75 32.15
N GLY A 621 -29.97 -2.10 32.80
CA GLY A 621 -31.37 -2.11 32.38
C GLY A 621 -31.64 -1.36 31.06
N LEU A 622 -30.73 -0.49 30.61
CA LEU A 622 -30.86 0.34 29.41
C LEU A 622 -30.00 -0.11 28.22
N MET A 623 -29.10 -1.09 28.41
CA MET A 623 -28.11 -1.46 27.39
C MET A 623 -28.74 -1.92 26.07
N THR A 624 -29.84 -2.68 26.15
CA THR A 624 -30.59 -3.11 24.96
C THR A 624 -31.14 -1.92 24.19
N ASP A 625 -31.84 -1.01 24.86
CA ASP A 625 -32.41 0.17 24.21
C ASP A 625 -31.32 1.11 23.66
N LEU A 626 -30.16 1.19 24.33
CA LEU A 626 -29.02 1.97 23.88
C LEU A 626 -28.42 1.41 22.58
N ILE A 627 -28.14 0.10 22.51
CA ILE A 627 -27.54 -0.55 21.33
C ILE A 627 -28.51 -0.57 20.15
N GLU A 628 -29.80 -0.77 20.41
CA GLU A 628 -30.84 -0.77 19.36
C GLU A 628 -31.23 0.63 18.86
N GLY A 629 -30.80 1.68 19.56
CA GLY A 629 -31.15 3.07 19.27
C GLY A 629 -32.60 3.42 19.59
N ASN A 630 -33.17 2.80 20.63
CA ASN A 630 -34.52 3.03 21.14
C ASN A 630 -34.57 4.13 22.22
N LEU A 631 -33.45 4.79 22.53
CA LEU A 631 -33.41 5.95 23.42
C LEU A 631 -33.35 7.25 22.60
N TYR A 632 -33.96 8.32 23.11
CA TYR A 632 -33.88 9.63 22.48
C TYR A 632 -33.80 10.76 23.50
N VAL A 633 -33.17 11.86 23.08
CA VAL A 633 -33.06 13.11 23.83
C VAL A 633 -34.18 14.05 23.37
N ALA A 634 -34.84 14.73 24.29
CA ALA A 634 -35.87 15.74 23.99
C ALA A 634 -35.67 17.02 24.80
N VAL A 635 -35.87 18.16 24.14
CA VAL A 635 -35.76 19.50 24.73
C VAL A 635 -37.05 20.27 24.46
N HIS A 636 -37.60 20.89 25.49
CA HIS A 636 -38.89 21.56 25.50
C HIS A 636 -38.70 23.02 25.90
N THR A 637 -39.52 23.90 25.33
CA THR A 637 -39.50 25.34 25.62
C THR A 637 -40.89 25.88 25.86
N THR A 638 -41.00 27.12 26.35
CA THR A 638 -42.30 27.77 26.56
C THR A 638 -43.12 27.84 25.27
N ALA A 639 -42.49 28.13 24.13
CA ALA A 639 -43.15 28.17 22.82
C ALA A 639 -43.48 26.78 22.26
N ASN A 640 -42.73 25.75 22.66
CA ASN A 640 -42.94 24.36 22.22
C ASN A 640 -42.96 23.40 23.42
N PRO A 641 -44.04 23.38 24.21
CA PRO A 641 -44.11 22.57 25.44
C PRO A 641 -44.05 21.06 25.17
N ALA A 642 -44.55 20.62 24.02
CA ALA A 642 -44.55 19.20 23.65
C ALA A 642 -43.13 18.68 23.37
N VAL A 643 -42.37 19.39 22.54
CA VAL A 643 -40.93 19.20 22.26
C VAL A 643 -40.53 20.24 21.20
N GLU A 644 -39.41 20.92 21.38
CA GLU A 644 -38.84 21.79 20.35
C GLU A 644 -37.86 21.03 19.45
N ILE A 645 -36.88 20.35 20.06
CA ILE A 645 -35.89 19.53 19.36
C ILE A 645 -35.78 18.15 19.99
N LEU A 646 -35.54 17.14 19.16
CA LEU A 646 -35.29 15.76 19.59
C LEU A 646 -34.26 15.05 18.71
N GLY A 647 -33.62 14.02 19.25
CA GLY A 647 -32.69 13.18 18.52
C GLY A 647 -32.49 11.81 19.16
N ASN A 648 -32.57 10.74 18.36
CA ASN A 648 -32.31 9.38 18.83
C ASN A 648 -30.82 9.21 19.15
N ILE A 649 -30.53 8.52 20.25
CA ILE A 649 -29.19 8.09 20.61
C ILE A 649 -28.89 6.85 19.77
N LYS A 650 -27.85 6.92 18.92
CA LYS A 650 -27.47 5.84 18.00
C LYS A 650 -26.01 5.49 18.16
N LEU A 651 -25.67 4.21 18.03
CA LEU A 651 -24.29 3.78 17.95
C LEU A 651 -23.63 4.39 16.71
N GLU A 652 -22.41 4.92 16.87
CA GLU A 652 -21.57 5.33 15.75
C GLU A 652 -21.06 4.08 15.03
N THR A 653 -21.78 3.63 14.00
CA THR A 653 -21.43 2.43 13.21
C THR A 653 -21.80 2.64 11.75
N ASP A 654 -21.05 1.97 10.86
CA ASP A 654 -21.49 1.79 9.48
C ASP A 654 -22.66 0.78 9.44
N TRP A 655 -23.49 0.85 8.39
CA TRP A 655 -24.70 0.05 8.24
C TRP A 655 -24.37 -1.38 7.79
N GLY A 656 -24.48 -2.33 8.70
CA GLY A 656 -24.07 -3.71 8.44
C GLY A 656 -25.22 -4.68 8.16
N PHE A 657 -25.05 -5.49 7.11
CA PHE A 657 -25.98 -6.54 6.69
C PHE A 657 -25.26 -7.83 6.27
N SER A 658 -25.94 -8.96 6.39
CA SER A 658 -25.42 -10.25 5.89
C SER A 658 -26.45 -10.97 5.04
N ALA A 659 -25.99 -11.88 4.18
CA ALA A 659 -26.85 -12.83 3.51
C ALA A 659 -26.22 -14.22 3.53
N ILE A 660 -27.03 -15.23 3.84
CA ILE A 660 -26.72 -16.63 3.55
C ILE A 660 -27.42 -16.95 2.23
N LEU A 661 -26.62 -17.27 1.22
CA LEU A 661 -27.08 -17.59 -0.12
C LEU A 661 -27.17 -19.11 -0.24
N ASP A 662 -28.23 -19.58 -0.88
CA ASP A 662 -28.35 -20.98 -1.28
C ASP A 662 -29.11 -21.09 -2.61
N GLY A 663 -28.92 -22.20 -3.32
CA GLY A 663 -29.60 -22.45 -4.58
C GLY A 663 -31.07 -22.84 -4.43
N THR A 664 -31.55 -23.22 -3.24
CA THR A 664 -32.99 -23.49 -3.01
C THR A 664 -33.81 -22.21 -3.02
N GLN A 665 -33.19 -21.09 -2.68
CA GLN A 665 -33.80 -19.78 -2.80
C GLN A 665 -33.87 -19.34 -4.26
N ALA A 666 -32.99 -19.78 -5.16
CA ALA A 666 -32.97 -19.39 -6.58
C ALA A 666 -34.14 -19.98 -7.39
N THR A 667 -34.36 -19.50 -8.61
CA THR A 667 -35.41 -20.02 -9.50
C THR A 667 -35.08 -21.43 -10.03
N THR A 668 -33.80 -21.78 -10.09
CA THR A 668 -33.31 -23.11 -10.44
C THR A 668 -32.46 -23.64 -9.29
N ILE A 669 -32.76 -24.85 -8.81
CA ILE A 669 -32.13 -25.40 -7.60
C ILE A 669 -30.69 -25.81 -7.90
N SER A 670 -29.74 -25.24 -7.14
CA SER A 670 -28.32 -25.63 -7.10
C SER A 670 -27.93 -26.06 -5.67
N PRO A 671 -27.02 -27.03 -5.48
CA PRO A 671 -26.48 -27.36 -4.17
C PRO A 671 -25.47 -26.32 -3.65
N ALA A 672 -25.13 -25.31 -4.45
CA ALA A 672 -24.22 -24.25 -4.06
C ALA A 672 -24.80 -23.36 -2.94
N THR A 673 -23.89 -22.82 -2.14
CA THR A 673 -24.12 -21.91 -1.02
C THR A 673 -23.14 -20.74 -1.07
N GLY A 674 -23.45 -19.70 -0.31
CA GLY A 674 -22.63 -18.50 -0.19
C GLY A 674 -22.85 -17.79 1.13
N LEU A 675 -21.87 -17.02 1.58
CA LEU A 675 -22.00 -16.10 2.71
C LEU A 675 -21.51 -14.71 2.29
N ALA A 676 -22.31 -13.69 2.55
CA ALA A 676 -21.99 -12.30 2.24
C ALA A 676 -21.98 -11.42 3.49
N SER A 677 -20.92 -10.60 3.63
CA SER A 677 -20.91 -9.39 4.46
C SER A 677 -21.09 -8.18 3.55
N ILE A 678 -22.08 -7.33 3.84
CA ILE A 678 -22.42 -6.14 3.08
C ILE A 678 -22.47 -4.97 4.07
N ASN A 679 -21.63 -3.96 3.87
CA ASN A 679 -21.50 -2.81 4.78
C ASN A 679 -21.67 -1.52 3.98
N PHE A 680 -22.59 -0.64 4.40
CA PHE A 680 -22.71 0.69 3.82
C PHE A 680 -22.11 1.73 4.75
N SER A 681 -21.34 2.68 4.22
CA SER A 681 -20.79 3.78 5.03
C SER A 681 -21.90 4.50 5.77
N MET A 682 -21.59 5.09 6.92
CA MET A 682 -22.58 5.86 7.69
C MET A 682 -23.32 6.92 6.86
N LYS A 683 -22.61 7.59 5.93
CA LYS A 683 -23.19 8.55 4.96
C LYS A 683 -24.04 7.88 3.87
N GLY A 684 -23.80 6.61 3.59
CA GLY A 684 -24.51 5.83 2.57
C GLY A 684 -23.95 5.98 1.16
N ASP A 685 -22.78 6.58 1.00
CA ASP A 685 -22.16 6.82 -0.31
C ASP A 685 -21.19 5.71 -0.76
N LEU A 686 -20.99 4.68 0.07
CA LEU A 686 -20.07 3.57 -0.20
C LEU A 686 -20.68 2.26 0.28
N ALA A 687 -20.64 1.22 -0.56
CA ALA A 687 -21.00 -0.15 -0.20
C ALA A 687 -19.75 -1.04 -0.28
N GLU A 688 -19.32 -1.63 0.84
CA GLU A 688 -18.32 -2.68 0.89
C GLU A 688 -19.02 -4.05 0.86
N VAL A 689 -18.58 -4.94 -0.04
CA VAL A 689 -19.11 -6.31 -0.13
C VAL A 689 -17.96 -7.30 -0.08
N ARG A 690 -18.11 -8.30 0.79
CA ARG A 690 -17.22 -9.47 0.90
C ARG A 690 -18.08 -10.71 0.83
N LEU A 691 -17.82 -11.58 -0.13
CA LEU A 691 -18.60 -12.79 -0.36
C LEU A 691 -17.70 -13.96 -0.74
N VAL A 692 -17.93 -15.09 -0.11
CA VAL A 692 -17.36 -16.38 -0.51
C VAL A 692 -18.49 -17.34 -0.86
N SER A 693 -18.29 -18.16 -1.89
CA SER A 693 -19.22 -19.19 -2.34
C SER A 693 -18.49 -20.50 -2.65
N ASN A 694 -19.22 -21.61 -2.74
CA ASN A 694 -18.71 -22.90 -3.19
C ASN A 694 -19.19 -23.23 -4.63
N LEU A 695 -19.44 -22.20 -5.45
CA LEU A 695 -19.87 -22.37 -6.84
C LEU A 695 -18.85 -23.19 -7.64
N ASN A 696 -19.34 -24.13 -8.45
CA ASN A 696 -18.50 -24.93 -9.36
C ASN A 696 -18.16 -24.18 -10.65
N ASN A 697 -18.99 -23.21 -11.03
CA ASN A 697 -18.80 -22.35 -12.19
C ASN A 697 -18.40 -20.94 -11.76
N LYS A 698 -17.67 -20.26 -12.66
CA LYS A 698 -17.28 -18.86 -12.47
C LYS A 698 -18.51 -17.95 -12.38
N ILE A 699 -18.48 -17.01 -11.45
CA ILE A 699 -19.45 -15.92 -11.34
C ILE A 699 -19.30 -15.02 -12.58
N THR A 700 -20.39 -14.82 -13.31
CA THR A 700 -20.44 -13.97 -14.51
C THR A 700 -21.05 -12.59 -14.22
N SER A 701 -21.93 -12.49 -13.22
CA SER A 701 -22.50 -11.23 -12.74
C SER A 701 -23.03 -11.36 -11.32
N ALA A 702 -23.17 -10.24 -10.61
CA ALA A 702 -23.69 -10.19 -9.25
C ALA A 702 -24.40 -8.86 -8.98
N HIS A 703 -25.51 -8.91 -8.24
CA HIS A 703 -26.40 -7.75 -8.03
C HIS A 703 -27.09 -7.77 -6.67
N LEU A 704 -27.47 -6.59 -6.17
CA LEU A 704 -28.55 -6.44 -5.18
C LEU A 704 -29.87 -6.13 -5.91
N HIS A 705 -30.95 -6.74 -5.45
CA HIS A 705 -32.29 -6.60 -6.02
C HIS A 705 -33.32 -6.15 -4.98
N ASN A 706 -34.37 -5.46 -5.42
CA ASN A 706 -35.53 -5.11 -4.60
C ASN A 706 -36.64 -6.17 -4.71
N GLY A 707 -36.62 -7.20 -3.86
CA GLY A 707 -37.70 -8.18 -3.70
C GLY A 707 -37.68 -8.85 -2.33
N LYS A 708 -38.87 -9.11 -1.76
CA LYS A 708 -39.04 -9.86 -0.50
C LYS A 708 -38.64 -11.33 -0.66
N ALA A 709 -38.52 -12.06 0.46
CA ALA A 709 -38.25 -13.50 0.44
C ALA A 709 -39.24 -14.24 -0.48
N GLY A 710 -38.71 -15.02 -1.42
CA GLY A 710 -39.50 -15.73 -2.44
C GLY A 710 -39.96 -14.89 -3.64
N GLN A 711 -39.80 -13.56 -3.62
CA GLN A 711 -40.20 -12.67 -4.71
C GLN A 711 -38.99 -12.19 -5.52
N SER A 712 -39.14 -12.14 -6.84
CA SER A 712 -38.13 -11.54 -7.73
C SER A 712 -38.27 -10.02 -7.77
N GLY A 713 -37.15 -9.32 -7.97
CA GLY A 713 -37.07 -7.87 -7.93
C GLY A 713 -36.19 -7.28 -9.03
N GLY A 714 -36.36 -5.99 -9.32
CA GLY A 714 -35.43 -5.24 -10.17
C GLY A 714 -34.06 -5.03 -9.50
N VAL A 715 -33.00 -4.85 -10.30
CA VAL A 715 -31.65 -4.55 -9.80
C VAL A 715 -31.63 -3.14 -9.19
N ILE A 716 -31.09 -3.02 -7.97
CA ILE A 716 -30.89 -1.74 -7.28
C ILE A 716 -29.41 -1.37 -7.09
N LEU A 717 -28.50 -2.35 -7.17
CA LEU A 717 -27.06 -2.10 -7.16
C LEU A 717 -26.32 -3.19 -7.95
N ASN A 718 -25.41 -2.78 -8.84
CA ASN A 718 -24.55 -3.70 -9.60
C ASN A 718 -23.24 -3.96 -8.85
N LEU A 719 -22.89 -5.24 -8.68
CA LEU A 719 -21.70 -5.69 -7.96
C LEU A 719 -20.67 -6.39 -8.89
N GLY A 720 -20.88 -6.37 -10.21
CA GLY A 720 -20.04 -7.07 -11.19
C GLY A 720 -18.56 -6.69 -11.13
N ASN A 721 -18.26 -5.42 -10.82
CA ASN A 721 -16.89 -4.94 -10.67
C ASN A 721 -16.16 -5.51 -9.43
N LEU A 722 -16.87 -6.20 -8.54
CA LEU A 722 -16.32 -6.80 -7.31
C LEU A 722 -15.94 -8.28 -7.48
N ILE A 723 -16.28 -8.89 -8.62
CA ILE A 723 -15.99 -10.31 -8.87
C ILE A 723 -14.47 -10.51 -8.93
N SER A 724 -13.95 -11.41 -8.10
CA SER A 724 -12.52 -11.72 -8.02
C SER A 724 -11.98 -12.34 -9.32
N MET A 725 -10.66 -12.30 -9.50
CA MET A 725 -9.99 -12.89 -10.67
C MET A 725 -10.15 -14.42 -10.76
N ASP A 726 -10.32 -15.12 -9.64
CA ASP A 726 -10.68 -16.55 -9.61
C ASP A 726 -12.17 -16.79 -9.94
N SER A 727 -12.96 -15.71 -10.01
CA SER A 727 -14.39 -15.69 -10.30
C SER A 727 -15.24 -16.52 -9.33
N SER A 728 -14.78 -16.75 -8.10
CA SER A 728 -15.47 -17.55 -7.07
C SER A 728 -15.89 -16.74 -5.83
N THR A 729 -15.41 -15.49 -5.74
CA THR A 729 -15.66 -14.59 -4.61
C THR A 729 -16.02 -13.17 -5.09
N LEU A 730 -16.61 -12.36 -4.20
CA LEU A 730 -16.66 -10.91 -4.38
C LEU A 730 -15.89 -10.24 -3.25
N SER A 731 -15.07 -9.25 -3.58
CA SER A 731 -14.42 -8.41 -2.57
C SER A 731 -14.17 -7.02 -3.14
N GLY A 732 -14.68 -6.00 -2.46
CA GLY A 732 -14.34 -4.62 -2.76
C GLY A 732 -15.46 -3.66 -2.41
N LYS A 733 -15.43 -2.47 -3.02
CA LYS A 733 -16.31 -1.36 -2.70
C LYS A 733 -16.97 -0.77 -3.94
N VAL A 734 -18.21 -0.30 -3.80
CA VAL A 734 -18.98 0.40 -4.83
C VAL A 734 -19.37 1.78 -4.31
N GLN A 735 -19.00 2.83 -5.04
CA GLN A 735 -19.44 4.20 -4.76
C GLN A 735 -20.90 4.37 -5.20
N MET A 736 -21.67 5.12 -4.42
CA MET A 736 -23.07 5.41 -4.72
C MET A 736 -23.33 6.91 -4.64
N ASN A 737 -24.14 7.40 -5.57
CA ASN A 737 -24.69 8.76 -5.46
C ASN A 737 -25.89 8.77 -4.50
N ALA A 738 -26.31 9.97 -4.09
CA ALA A 738 -27.39 10.16 -3.12
C ALA A 738 -28.73 9.54 -3.56
N ALA A 739 -29.05 9.55 -4.86
CA ALA A 739 -30.28 8.96 -5.39
C ALA A 739 -30.28 7.42 -5.27
N THR A 740 -29.15 6.79 -5.61
CA THR A 740 -28.96 5.34 -5.48
C THR A 740 -29.05 4.92 -4.02
N TRP A 741 -28.37 5.66 -3.12
CA TRP A 741 -28.46 5.40 -1.69
C TRP A 741 -29.89 5.52 -1.16
N THR A 742 -30.61 6.57 -1.56
CA THR A 742 -32.00 6.77 -1.13
C THR A 742 -32.88 5.58 -1.52
N ASN A 743 -32.71 5.05 -2.73
CA ASN A 743 -33.43 3.87 -3.21
C ASN A 743 -33.02 2.60 -2.42
N VAL A 744 -31.72 2.34 -2.28
CA VAL A 744 -31.20 1.18 -1.53
C VAL A 744 -31.68 1.23 -0.08
N LEU A 745 -31.59 2.38 0.58
CA LEU A 745 -32.04 2.58 1.96
C LEU A 745 -33.53 2.29 2.12
N ALA A 746 -34.38 2.77 1.20
CA ALA A 746 -35.81 2.49 1.24
C ALA A 746 -36.12 0.98 1.12
N CYS A 747 -35.40 0.26 0.26
CA CYS A 747 -35.53 -1.18 0.11
C CYS A 747 -35.04 -1.94 1.36
N LEU A 748 -33.90 -1.52 1.94
CA LEU A 748 -33.37 -2.11 3.17
C LEU A 748 -34.33 -1.92 4.35
N MET A 749 -34.95 -0.73 4.48
CA MET A 749 -35.91 -0.42 5.55
C MET A 749 -37.25 -1.16 5.42
N SER A 750 -37.52 -1.77 4.25
CA SER A 750 -38.73 -2.56 4.00
C SER A 750 -38.46 -4.08 3.91
N ASP A 751 -37.26 -4.51 4.33
CA ASP A 751 -36.80 -5.90 4.30
C ASP A 751 -36.97 -6.55 2.91
N SER A 752 -36.72 -5.78 1.85
CA SER A 752 -36.95 -6.18 0.45
C SER A 752 -35.68 -6.29 -0.36
N VAL A 753 -34.51 -6.56 0.23
CA VAL A 753 -33.25 -6.65 -0.52
C VAL A 753 -32.68 -8.06 -0.51
N TYR A 754 -32.38 -8.61 -1.68
CA TYR A 754 -31.58 -9.84 -1.82
C TYR A 754 -30.36 -9.65 -2.70
N ILE A 755 -29.31 -10.42 -2.41
CA ILE A 755 -28.13 -10.55 -3.27
C ILE A 755 -28.29 -11.79 -4.16
N ASN A 756 -27.89 -11.67 -5.43
CA ASN A 756 -27.98 -12.74 -6.42
C ASN A 756 -26.65 -12.91 -7.17
N LEU A 757 -26.21 -14.16 -7.35
CA LEU A 757 -24.99 -14.51 -8.10
C LEU A 757 -25.34 -15.34 -9.33
N HIS A 758 -24.76 -14.98 -10.47
CA HIS A 758 -25.03 -15.62 -11.75
C HIS A 758 -23.78 -16.37 -12.23
N THR A 759 -23.97 -17.50 -12.89
CA THR A 759 -22.90 -18.25 -13.55
C THR A 759 -23.31 -18.56 -15.00
N SER A 760 -22.38 -19.04 -15.81
CA SER A 760 -22.70 -19.46 -17.19
C SER A 760 -23.75 -20.57 -17.26
N ALA A 761 -23.77 -21.47 -16.27
CA ALA A 761 -24.76 -22.54 -16.17
C ALA A 761 -26.14 -22.02 -15.70
N TYR A 762 -26.17 -20.92 -14.96
CA TYR A 762 -27.39 -20.32 -14.42
C TYR A 762 -27.43 -18.80 -14.66
N PRO A 763 -27.72 -18.34 -15.90
CA PRO A 763 -27.74 -16.92 -16.23
C PRO A 763 -28.80 -16.11 -15.47
N GLY A 764 -29.87 -16.74 -15.00
CA GLY A 764 -30.89 -16.13 -14.15
C GLY A 764 -30.51 -15.96 -12.67
N GLY A 765 -29.38 -16.54 -12.25
CA GLY A 765 -28.91 -16.61 -10.86
C GLY A 765 -28.82 -18.06 -10.38
N GLU A 766 -27.63 -18.49 -9.97
CA GLU A 766 -27.38 -19.83 -9.40
C GLU A 766 -27.75 -19.87 -7.90
N ILE A 767 -27.35 -18.85 -7.14
CA ILE A 767 -27.64 -18.73 -5.71
C ILE A 767 -28.08 -17.32 -5.35
N ARG A 768 -29.06 -17.21 -4.43
CA ARG A 768 -29.49 -15.93 -3.88
C ARG A 768 -29.72 -16.01 -2.37
N GLY A 769 -29.68 -14.86 -1.71
CA GLY A 769 -29.88 -14.75 -0.27
C GLY A 769 -30.45 -13.40 0.13
N GLN A 770 -31.44 -13.41 1.02
CA GLN A 770 -32.01 -12.18 1.58
C GLN A 770 -30.97 -11.45 2.46
N VAL A 771 -30.83 -10.16 2.22
CA VAL A 771 -29.93 -9.25 2.95
C VAL A 771 -30.64 -8.84 4.24
N ARG A 772 -30.11 -9.29 5.37
CA ARG A 772 -30.69 -9.07 6.69
C ARG A 772 -29.78 -8.22 7.57
N SER A 773 -30.41 -7.35 8.36
CA SER A 773 -29.76 -6.65 9.47
C SER A 773 -30.18 -7.24 10.80
N THR A 774 -29.38 -7.02 11.83
CA THR A 774 -29.75 -7.22 13.22
C THR A 774 -29.36 -5.96 13.99
N LYS A 775 -30.18 -5.54 14.96
CA LYS A 775 -29.88 -4.39 15.82
C LYS A 775 -28.94 -4.78 16.96
N THR A 776 -27.74 -5.23 16.59
CA THR A 776 -26.71 -5.74 17.51
C THR A 776 -25.33 -5.26 17.05
N LEU A 777 -24.32 -5.40 17.89
CA LEU A 777 -22.94 -5.08 17.50
C LEU A 777 -22.44 -6.07 16.45
N ARG A 778 -21.91 -5.56 15.33
CA ARG A 778 -21.54 -6.37 14.17
C ARG A 778 -20.05 -6.37 13.89
N PHE A 779 -19.57 -7.54 13.48
CA PHE A 779 -18.19 -7.80 13.11
C PHE A 779 -18.16 -8.62 11.82
N ASP A 780 -17.06 -8.50 11.08
CA ASP A 780 -16.76 -9.40 9.98
C ASP A 780 -15.25 -9.69 9.89
N SER A 781 -14.90 -10.71 9.11
CA SER A 781 -13.52 -11.01 8.77
C SER A 781 -13.41 -11.52 7.35
N TRP A 782 -12.35 -11.10 6.66
CA TRP A 782 -11.86 -11.73 5.43
C TRP A 782 -10.66 -12.59 5.77
N MET A 783 -10.70 -13.86 5.38
CA MET A 783 -9.67 -14.84 5.64
C MET A 783 -8.93 -15.17 4.34
N SER A 784 -7.60 -15.19 4.39
CA SER A 784 -6.78 -15.58 3.25
C SER A 784 -5.52 -16.27 3.73
N GLN A 785 -4.85 -16.98 2.83
CA GLN A 785 -3.54 -17.58 3.10
C GLN A 785 -2.43 -16.53 3.29
N LYS A 786 -2.66 -15.25 2.96
CA LYS A 786 -1.71 -14.15 3.18
C LYS A 786 -1.72 -13.61 4.61
N GLY A 787 -2.75 -13.91 5.40
CA GLY A 787 -2.72 -13.67 6.84
C GLY A 787 -1.64 -14.58 7.42
N ILE A 788 -0.60 -14.03 8.04
CA ILE A 788 0.60 -14.74 8.50
C ILE A 788 0.18 -16.05 9.18
N SER A 789 0.49 -17.19 8.56
CA SER A 789 0.29 -18.52 9.15
C SER A 789 1.09 -18.62 10.45
N GLU A 790 0.57 -19.33 11.45
CA GLU A 790 1.09 -19.28 12.83
C GLU A 790 2.47 -19.97 13.04
N GLY A 791 3.21 -20.38 12.00
CA GLY A 791 4.42 -21.19 12.17
C GLY A 791 5.59 -20.82 11.26
N GLY A 792 6.75 -20.59 11.88
CA GLY A 792 8.07 -20.46 11.23
C GLY A 792 8.78 -21.78 10.97
N GLY A 793 8.09 -22.83 10.50
CA GLY A 793 8.67 -24.18 10.45
C GLY A 793 8.09 -25.08 9.36
N THR A 794 8.24 -24.66 8.09
CA THR A 794 8.02 -25.32 6.77
C THR A 794 7.26 -24.37 5.84
N PRO A 795 7.60 -24.27 4.53
CA PRO A 795 6.84 -23.42 3.61
C PRO A 795 5.40 -23.93 3.50
N ALA A 796 4.42 -23.10 3.84
CA ALA A 796 3.01 -23.39 3.62
C ALA A 796 2.75 -23.71 2.14
N GLN A 797 1.96 -24.74 1.86
CA GLN A 797 1.56 -25.11 0.50
C GLN A 797 0.62 -24.05 -0.07
N ILE A 798 1.05 -23.31 -1.08
CA ILE A 798 0.28 -22.20 -1.68
C ILE A 798 -1.01 -22.74 -2.31
N SER A 799 -2.15 -22.15 -1.95
CA SER A 799 -3.49 -22.47 -2.46
C SER A 799 -4.28 -21.20 -2.79
N GLY A 800 -5.48 -21.38 -3.37
CA GLY A 800 -6.44 -20.29 -3.59
C GLY A 800 -7.36 -20.05 -2.38
N ALA A 801 -7.00 -20.55 -1.20
CA ALA A 801 -7.89 -20.59 -0.05
C ALA A 801 -8.34 -19.19 0.37
N THR A 802 -9.65 -19.04 0.53
CA THR A 802 -10.30 -17.80 0.97
C THR A 802 -11.46 -18.12 1.90
N GLY A 803 -11.76 -17.21 2.84
CA GLY A 803 -12.93 -17.31 3.70
C GLY A 803 -13.53 -15.95 4.05
N VAL A 804 -14.79 -15.96 4.46
CA VAL A 804 -15.49 -14.79 5.00
C VAL A 804 -16.25 -15.19 6.25
N SER A 805 -16.33 -14.28 7.22
CA SER A 805 -17.15 -14.46 8.42
C SER A 805 -18.03 -13.25 8.69
N THR A 806 -19.17 -13.50 9.31
CA THR A 806 -20.10 -12.50 9.84
C THR A 806 -20.43 -12.85 11.27
N LEU A 807 -20.28 -11.91 12.20
CA LEU A 807 -20.49 -12.14 13.63
C LEU A 807 -21.33 -11.03 14.28
N TRP A 808 -22.08 -11.42 15.32
CA TRP A 808 -22.98 -10.53 16.05
C TRP A 808 -22.85 -10.75 17.54
N LEU A 809 -22.48 -9.70 18.26
CA LEU A 809 -22.50 -9.67 19.72
C LEU A 809 -23.87 -9.14 20.16
N ASN A 810 -24.58 -9.92 20.98
CA ASN A 810 -25.90 -9.55 21.49
C ASN A 810 -25.86 -8.30 22.39
N ASN A 811 -27.04 -7.77 22.71
CA ASN A 811 -27.14 -6.47 23.37
C ASN A 811 -26.77 -6.51 24.86
N THR A 812 -26.78 -7.69 25.48
CA THR A 812 -26.25 -7.93 26.84
C THR A 812 -24.75 -8.20 26.86
N MET A 813 -24.09 -8.20 25.69
CA MET A 813 -22.66 -8.45 25.50
C MET A 813 -22.15 -9.79 26.06
N ASP A 814 -22.98 -10.83 26.12
CA ASP A 814 -22.61 -12.13 26.70
C ASP A 814 -22.75 -13.32 25.74
N THR A 815 -23.14 -13.07 24.49
CA THR A 815 -23.24 -14.10 23.45
C THR A 815 -22.78 -13.57 22.09
N LEU A 816 -21.80 -14.25 21.48
CA LEU A 816 -21.34 -14.00 20.12
C LEU A 816 -21.89 -15.07 19.17
N LYS A 817 -22.73 -14.66 18.20
CA LYS A 817 -23.16 -15.51 17.08
C LYS A 817 -22.19 -15.35 15.92
N TYR A 818 -21.81 -16.45 15.26
CA TYR A 818 -20.91 -16.42 14.10
C TYR A 818 -21.40 -17.33 12.96
N ASN A 819 -21.16 -16.89 11.73
CA ASN A 819 -21.23 -17.70 10.51
C ASN A 819 -19.95 -17.48 9.71
N ILE A 820 -19.38 -18.56 9.16
CA ILE A 820 -18.15 -18.54 8.39
C ILE A 820 -18.32 -19.47 7.20
N MET A 821 -17.84 -19.02 6.04
CA MET A 821 -17.73 -19.83 4.84
C MET A 821 -16.31 -19.80 4.30
N ILE A 822 -15.80 -20.95 3.88
CA ILE A 822 -14.45 -21.13 3.35
C ILE A 822 -14.49 -21.86 2.00
N THR A 823 -13.52 -21.58 1.13
CA THR A 823 -13.37 -22.26 -0.16
C THR A 823 -11.91 -22.31 -0.58
N GLY A 824 -11.58 -23.11 -1.59
CA GLY A 824 -10.25 -23.13 -2.22
C GLY A 824 -9.13 -23.73 -1.36
N LEU A 825 -9.45 -24.49 -0.31
CA LEU A 825 -8.47 -25.17 0.54
C LEU A 825 -7.63 -26.18 -0.24
N SER A 826 -6.35 -26.31 0.12
CA SER A 826 -5.39 -27.25 -0.47
C SER A 826 -5.66 -28.71 -0.11
N SER A 827 -6.37 -28.95 0.99
CA SER A 827 -6.84 -30.25 1.47
C SER A 827 -8.02 -30.03 2.42
N SER A 828 -8.69 -31.09 2.87
CA SER A 828 -9.80 -30.97 3.82
C SER A 828 -9.40 -30.25 5.10
N ALA A 829 -10.27 -29.37 5.59
CA ALA A 829 -10.11 -28.71 6.89
C ALA A 829 -10.12 -29.74 8.02
N THR A 830 -9.15 -29.64 8.94
CA THR A 830 -8.98 -30.55 10.08
C THR A 830 -9.42 -29.92 11.40
N SER A 831 -9.29 -28.59 11.53
CA SER A 831 -9.74 -27.84 12.70
C SER A 831 -9.91 -26.36 12.38
N ALA A 832 -10.71 -25.65 13.17
CA ALA A 832 -10.86 -24.21 13.11
C ALA A 832 -11.03 -23.62 14.51
N HIS A 833 -10.51 -22.40 14.73
CA HIS A 833 -10.44 -21.79 16.06
C HIS A 833 -10.64 -20.27 16.00
N PHE A 834 -11.14 -19.69 17.09
CA PHE A 834 -10.79 -18.32 17.46
C PHE A 834 -9.51 -18.32 18.30
N HIS A 835 -8.63 -17.38 17.99
CA HIS A 835 -7.45 -17.06 18.77
C HIS A 835 -7.52 -15.62 19.29
N ASN A 836 -6.82 -15.35 20.39
CA ASN A 836 -6.66 -14.00 20.90
C ASN A 836 -5.22 -13.50 20.65
N GLY A 837 -5.03 -12.80 19.55
CA GLY A 837 -3.76 -12.20 19.17
C GLY A 837 -3.97 -11.07 18.17
N ASN A 838 -3.26 -9.97 18.42
CA ASN A 838 -3.39 -8.78 17.59
C ASN A 838 -3.03 -9.04 16.11
N VAL A 839 -3.33 -8.09 15.23
CA VAL A 839 -2.96 -8.18 13.81
C VAL A 839 -1.47 -8.51 13.68
N MET A 840 -1.16 -9.54 12.89
CA MET A 840 0.20 -10.07 12.67
C MET A 840 0.87 -10.76 13.86
N MET A 841 0.22 -10.87 15.02
CA MET A 841 0.70 -11.62 16.17
C MET A 841 -0.07 -12.92 16.33
N ASN A 842 0.64 -13.99 16.69
CA ASN A 842 0.01 -15.25 17.08
C ASN A 842 -0.51 -15.11 18.51
N GLY A 843 -1.67 -15.72 18.78
CA GLY A 843 -2.33 -15.74 20.06
C GLY A 843 -2.72 -17.15 20.48
N PRO A 844 -2.97 -17.40 21.78
CA PRO A 844 -3.55 -18.68 22.21
C PRO A 844 -4.93 -18.91 21.58
N VAL A 845 -5.27 -20.18 21.39
CA VAL A 845 -6.64 -20.61 21.08
C VAL A 845 -7.54 -20.23 22.24
N VAL A 846 -8.66 -19.57 21.95
CA VAL A 846 -9.67 -19.16 22.94
C VAL A 846 -11.03 -19.79 22.70
N LYS A 847 -11.29 -20.33 21.51
CA LYS A 847 -12.51 -21.12 21.24
C LYS A 847 -12.28 -22.08 20.07
N SER A 848 -12.56 -23.37 20.31
CA SER A 848 -12.60 -24.38 19.25
C SER A 848 -13.92 -24.30 18.46
N LEU A 849 -13.87 -24.50 17.15
CA LEU A 849 -15.03 -24.41 16.25
C LEU A 849 -15.33 -25.75 15.57
N THR A 850 -16.62 -26.02 15.37
CA THR A 850 -17.09 -27.24 14.71
C THR A 850 -17.22 -27.01 13.19
N LEU A 851 -16.51 -27.83 12.40
CA LEU A 851 -16.54 -27.78 10.94
C LEU A 851 -17.69 -28.64 10.38
N THR A 852 -18.51 -28.07 9.49
CA THR A 852 -19.51 -28.82 8.70
C THR A 852 -19.27 -28.54 7.21
N GLY A 853 -18.46 -29.41 6.58
CA GLY A 853 -17.99 -29.18 5.21
C GLY A 853 -17.20 -27.88 5.09
N ASN A 854 -17.67 -26.98 4.23
CA ASN A 854 -17.08 -25.65 3.97
C ASN A 854 -17.72 -24.52 4.80
N THR A 855 -18.51 -24.87 5.81
CA THR A 855 -19.25 -23.91 6.65
C THR A 855 -19.00 -24.15 8.13
N ILE A 856 -18.97 -23.07 8.90
CA ILE A 856 -18.88 -23.08 10.36
C ILE A 856 -19.91 -22.09 10.88
N SER A 857 -20.74 -22.49 11.84
CA SER A 857 -21.69 -21.60 12.50
C SER A 857 -21.94 -22.03 13.94
N GLY A 858 -22.33 -21.07 14.78
CA GLY A 858 -22.60 -21.36 16.18
C GLY A 858 -22.82 -20.13 17.05
N LEU A 859 -22.97 -20.41 18.34
CA LEU A 859 -23.01 -19.43 19.42
C LEU A 859 -21.79 -19.67 20.32
N TRP A 860 -21.18 -18.59 20.81
CA TRP A 860 -20.20 -18.62 21.86
C TRP A 860 -20.76 -17.85 23.06
N THR A 861 -21.02 -18.56 24.14
CA THR A 861 -21.75 -18.03 25.31
C THR A 861 -20.86 -17.97 26.55
N LYS A 862 -21.28 -17.23 27.58
CA LYS A 862 -20.63 -17.23 28.90
C LYS A 862 -20.67 -18.57 29.64
N THR A 863 -21.55 -19.50 29.23
CA THR A 863 -21.70 -20.83 29.85
C THR A 863 -20.93 -21.94 29.14
N ASP A 864 -20.27 -21.64 28.03
CA ASP A 864 -19.39 -22.58 27.34
C ASP A 864 -18.17 -22.94 28.21
N SER A 865 -17.55 -24.10 27.94
CA SER A 865 -16.31 -24.52 28.60
C SER A 865 -15.16 -23.55 28.40
N GLU A 866 -15.05 -22.95 27.22
CA GLU A 866 -14.28 -21.73 26.99
C GLU A 866 -15.24 -20.54 27.05
N PRO A 867 -15.43 -19.87 28.20
CA PRO A 867 -16.51 -18.89 28.36
C PRO A 867 -16.24 -17.60 27.59
N PHE A 868 -17.27 -17.05 26.94
CA PHE A 868 -17.23 -15.70 26.35
C PHE A 868 -17.34 -14.64 27.45
N SER A 869 -16.22 -14.40 28.15
CA SER A 869 -16.13 -13.49 29.30
C SER A 869 -16.10 -12.01 28.92
N ASN A 870 -16.28 -11.11 29.89
CA ASN A 870 -16.13 -9.65 29.68
C ASN A 870 -14.75 -9.28 29.13
N ALA A 871 -13.69 -9.98 29.55
CA ALA A 871 -12.36 -9.80 28.96
C ALA A 871 -12.37 -10.12 27.46
N MET A 872 -13.07 -11.18 27.05
CA MET A 872 -13.21 -11.56 25.64
C MET A 872 -14.01 -10.51 24.83
N VAL A 873 -15.02 -9.88 25.43
CA VAL A 873 -15.73 -8.74 24.83
C VAL A 873 -14.76 -7.60 24.54
N SER A 874 -13.93 -7.22 25.51
CA SER A 874 -12.93 -6.16 25.33
C SER A 874 -11.94 -6.52 24.21
N GLU A 875 -11.44 -7.75 24.15
CA GLU A 875 -10.50 -8.19 23.11
C GLU A 875 -11.16 -8.26 21.72
N LEU A 876 -12.43 -8.67 21.63
CA LEU A 876 -13.20 -8.62 20.39
C LEU A 876 -13.41 -7.18 19.91
N LEU A 877 -13.74 -6.24 20.80
CA LEU A 877 -13.94 -4.83 20.46
C LEU A 877 -12.64 -4.13 20.02
N LYS A 878 -11.50 -4.50 20.60
CA LYS A 878 -10.17 -4.05 20.14
C LYS A 878 -9.75 -4.66 18.79
N GLY A 879 -10.45 -5.70 18.33
CA GLY A 879 -10.11 -6.42 17.11
C GLY A 879 -8.95 -7.40 17.29
N ASN A 880 -8.70 -7.86 18.51
CA ASN A 880 -7.62 -8.82 18.83
C ASN A 880 -7.99 -10.27 18.55
N LEU A 881 -9.26 -10.57 18.26
CA LEU A 881 -9.65 -11.93 17.89
C LEU A 881 -9.41 -12.19 16.40
N TYR A 882 -8.90 -13.37 16.07
CA TYR A 882 -8.82 -13.84 14.68
C TYR A 882 -9.28 -15.29 14.55
N LEU A 883 -9.77 -15.60 13.36
CA LEU A 883 -10.15 -16.93 12.95
C LEU A 883 -8.96 -17.61 12.26
N ASN A 884 -8.71 -18.87 12.60
CA ASN A 884 -7.72 -19.71 11.96
C ASN A 884 -8.37 -21.03 11.50
N VAL A 885 -8.01 -21.51 10.30
CA VAL A 885 -8.45 -22.82 9.77
C VAL A 885 -7.24 -23.62 9.33
N HIS A 886 -7.17 -24.86 9.79
CA HIS A 886 -6.06 -25.78 9.54
C HIS A 886 -6.48 -26.85 8.55
N THR A 887 -5.54 -27.34 7.76
CA THR A 887 -5.74 -28.46 6.85
C THR A 887 -4.61 -29.47 7.00
N THR A 888 -4.74 -30.64 6.37
CA THR A 888 -3.70 -31.68 6.42
C THR A 888 -2.39 -31.17 5.81
N ASN A 889 -2.46 -30.41 4.72
CA ASN A 889 -1.30 -29.84 4.03
C ASN A 889 -0.73 -28.59 4.73
N ASN A 890 -1.53 -27.91 5.55
CA ASN A 890 -1.14 -26.72 6.29
C ASN A 890 -1.58 -26.83 7.76
N PRO A 891 -0.91 -27.70 8.56
CA PRO A 891 -1.31 -27.99 9.93
C PRO A 891 -1.11 -26.79 10.87
N ASN A 892 -0.27 -25.82 10.51
CA ASN A 892 -0.04 -24.57 11.26
C ASN A 892 -1.00 -23.43 10.87
N GLY A 893 -2.06 -23.74 10.11
CA GLY A 893 -3.07 -22.79 9.64
C GLY A 893 -2.91 -22.47 8.15
N GLU A 894 -3.95 -22.77 7.37
CA GLU A 894 -4.08 -22.42 5.96
C GLU A 894 -4.74 -21.05 5.76
N LEU A 895 -5.72 -20.70 6.60
CA LEU A 895 -6.46 -19.44 6.52
C LEU A 895 -6.40 -18.70 7.83
N ARG A 896 -6.02 -17.42 7.79
CA ARG A 896 -6.15 -16.49 8.93
C ARG A 896 -6.97 -15.27 8.54
N GLY A 897 -7.90 -14.85 9.38
CA GLY A 897 -8.63 -13.59 9.24
C GLY A 897 -8.88 -12.89 10.58
N GLN A 898 -8.46 -11.63 10.68
CA GLN A 898 -8.70 -10.80 11.86
C GLN A 898 -10.18 -10.38 11.91
N VAL A 899 -10.79 -10.42 13.09
CA VAL A 899 -12.19 -10.04 13.30
C VAL A 899 -12.26 -8.57 13.68
N TYR A 900 -12.99 -7.78 12.89
CA TYR A 900 -13.11 -6.34 13.12
C TYR A 900 -14.56 -5.91 13.31
N ARG A 901 -14.78 -5.00 14.26
CA ARG A 901 -16.07 -4.34 14.45
C ARG A 901 -16.38 -3.35 13.32
N LEU A 902 -17.67 -3.16 13.05
CA LEU A 902 -18.17 -2.05 12.21
C LEU A 902 -18.39 -0.76 13.01
N ALA A 903 -18.50 -0.87 14.34
CA ALA A 903 -18.56 0.28 15.22
C ALA A 903 -17.30 1.14 15.05
N ARG A 904 -17.51 2.44 14.93
CA ARG A 904 -16.48 3.43 14.62
C ARG A 904 -15.68 3.78 15.89
N GLU A 905 -14.43 4.16 15.71
CA GLU A 905 -13.63 4.68 16.83
C GLU A 905 -14.03 6.14 17.08
N GLY A 906 -14.52 6.45 18.28
CA GLY A 906 -15.10 7.76 18.60
C GLY A 906 -14.28 8.60 19.59
N PHE A 907 -14.53 9.91 19.52
CA PHE A 907 -13.87 10.96 20.28
C PHE A 907 -14.91 12.01 20.68
N ILE A 908 -14.78 12.56 21.89
CA ILE A 908 -15.67 13.60 22.41
C ILE A 908 -14.83 14.81 22.82
N ALA A 909 -15.32 16.01 22.52
CA ALA A 909 -14.77 17.26 23.03
C ALA A 909 -15.87 18.16 23.57
N GLU A 910 -15.53 18.91 24.62
CA GLU A 910 -16.33 20.04 25.09
C GLU A 910 -15.64 21.34 24.70
N LEU A 911 -16.38 22.22 24.04
CA LEU A 911 -15.90 23.52 23.61
C LEU A 911 -16.22 24.57 24.66
N ASN A 912 -15.24 25.39 25.05
CA ASN A 912 -15.51 26.57 25.88
C ASN A 912 -14.46 27.68 25.68
N ASN A 913 -14.78 28.89 26.13
CA ASN A 913 -13.87 30.05 26.08
C ASN A 913 -12.59 29.83 26.89
N ALA A 914 -12.67 29.18 28.07
CA ALA A 914 -11.52 28.98 28.94
C ALA A 914 -10.40 28.17 28.26
N GLN A 915 -10.76 27.14 27.49
CA GLN A 915 -9.81 26.36 26.69
C GLN A 915 -9.25 27.13 25.48
N ALA A 916 -9.98 28.11 24.95
CA ALA A 916 -9.52 29.01 23.91
C ALA A 916 -8.71 30.21 24.45
N ALA A 917 -8.62 30.36 25.77
CA ALA A 917 -8.06 31.53 26.44
C ALA A 917 -8.75 32.86 26.05
N THR A 918 -10.06 32.81 25.78
CA THR A 918 -10.92 33.97 25.51
C THR A 918 -11.86 34.25 26.69
N THR A 919 -12.50 35.42 26.70
CA THR A 919 -13.55 35.76 27.67
C THR A 919 -14.91 35.52 27.04
N GLY A 920 -15.85 34.97 27.81
CA GLY A 920 -17.21 34.73 27.31
C GLY A 920 -17.92 33.61 28.03
N THR A 921 -19.15 33.35 27.61
CA THR A 921 -19.98 32.27 28.14
C THR A 921 -20.20 31.14 27.14
N ALA A 922 -19.71 31.25 25.92
CA ALA A 922 -19.90 30.29 24.85
C ALA A 922 -19.46 28.87 25.21
N GLN A 923 -20.27 27.90 24.83
CA GLN A 923 -20.01 26.48 25.09
C GLN A 923 -20.68 25.57 24.07
N GLY A 924 -20.10 24.38 23.87
CA GLY A 924 -20.67 23.36 22.99
C GLY A 924 -20.10 21.96 23.16
N THR A 925 -20.65 21.04 22.39
CA THR A 925 -20.27 19.63 22.35
C THR A 925 -19.84 19.27 20.94
N VAL A 926 -18.78 18.46 20.84
CA VAL A 926 -18.34 17.82 19.59
C VAL A 926 -18.23 16.33 19.78
N ILE A 927 -18.70 15.59 18.79
CA ILE A 927 -18.41 14.17 18.60
C ILE A 927 -17.72 13.99 17.25
N ALA A 928 -16.68 13.17 17.23
CA ALA A 928 -16.00 12.75 16.03
C ALA A 928 -15.84 11.22 16.03
N SER A 929 -16.00 10.57 14.89
CA SER A 929 -15.76 9.13 14.77
C SER A 929 -15.21 8.74 13.41
N TYR A 930 -14.28 7.79 13.34
CA TYR A 930 -13.78 7.26 12.06
C TYR A 930 -14.05 5.77 11.87
N ASP A 931 -14.19 5.35 10.61
CA ASP A 931 -14.41 3.95 10.22
C ASP A 931 -13.20 3.07 10.54
N ARG A 932 -13.42 1.75 10.60
CA ARG A 932 -12.36 0.76 10.87
C ARG A 932 -11.16 0.86 9.93
N GLU A 933 -11.37 1.36 8.71
CA GLU A 933 -10.30 1.55 7.71
C GLU A 933 -9.58 2.89 7.83
N ARG A 934 -10.13 3.84 8.61
CA ARG A 934 -9.58 5.20 8.82
C ARG A 934 -9.55 6.02 7.53
N THR A 935 -10.60 5.87 6.73
CA THR A 935 -10.80 6.54 5.44
C THR A 935 -11.98 7.52 5.44
N ASN A 936 -12.87 7.42 6.43
CA ASN A 936 -14.03 8.28 6.58
C ASN A 936 -14.10 8.78 8.02
N LEU A 937 -14.19 10.09 8.21
CA LEU A 937 -14.49 10.76 9.47
C LEU A 937 -15.93 11.25 9.45
N HIS A 938 -16.64 11.10 10.58
CA HIS A 938 -17.94 11.69 10.85
C HIS A 938 -17.77 12.66 12.01
N THR A 939 -18.33 13.86 11.88
CA THR A 939 -18.24 14.91 12.91
C THR A 939 -19.58 15.58 13.09
N MET A 940 -20.00 15.74 14.34
CA MET A 940 -21.16 16.53 14.70
C MET A 940 -20.81 17.46 15.85
N LEU A 941 -21.31 18.70 15.77
CA LEU A 941 -21.11 19.67 16.82
C LEU A 941 -22.27 20.66 16.91
N ALA A 942 -22.53 21.13 18.12
CA ALA A 942 -23.45 22.23 18.41
C ALA A 942 -22.89 23.07 19.55
N PHE A 943 -23.01 24.39 19.42
CA PHE A 943 -22.53 25.36 20.41
C PHE A 943 -23.47 26.56 20.47
N ASP A 944 -23.43 27.31 21.57
CA ASP A 944 -24.20 28.55 21.70
C ASP A 944 -23.47 29.56 22.58
N GLY A 945 -23.97 30.79 22.61
CA GLY A 945 -23.44 31.89 23.44
C GLY A 945 -22.22 32.59 22.87
N LEU A 946 -21.95 32.45 21.56
CA LEU A 946 -20.87 33.17 20.87
C LEU A 946 -21.13 34.67 20.83
N GLN A 947 -20.06 35.47 20.90
CA GLN A 947 -20.08 36.93 20.81
C GLN A 947 -20.01 37.44 19.37
N GLY A 948 -19.53 36.62 18.43
CA GLY A 948 -19.45 36.94 17.00
C GLY A 948 -20.15 35.92 16.10
N THR A 949 -20.31 36.27 14.82
CA THR A 949 -20.81 35.32 13.82
C THR A 949 -19.74 34.29 13.49
N VAL A 950 -20.12 33.02 13.35
CA VAL A 950 -19.18 31.94 12.99
C VAL A 950 -18.62 32.19 11.59
N THR A 951 -17.29 32.20 11.46
CA THR A 951 -16.60 32.39 10.18
C THR A 951 -16.01 31.09 9.66
N SER A 952 -15.52 30.22 10.54
CA SER A 952 -14.98 28.91 10.20
C SER A 952 -14.86 28.04 11.46
N GLY A 953 -14.51 26.76 11.28
CA GLY A 953 -14.15 25.88 12.37
C GLY A 953 -13.39 24.68 11.84
N HIS A 954 -12.48 24.16 12.66
CA HIS A 954 -11.51 23.18 12.22
C HIS A 954 -11.20 22.16 13.33
N ILE A 955 -10.74 20.98 12.91
CA ILE A 955 -9.92 20.10 13.74
C ILE A 955 -8.46 20.43 13.46
N HIS A 956 -7.68 20.71 14.50
CA HIS A 956 -6.26 20.98 14.46
C HIS A 956 -5.43 19.84 15.06
N GLY A 957 -4.18 19.73 14.64
CA GLY A 957 -3.17 18.91 15.31
C GLY A 957 -2.44 19.75 16.35
N GLY A 958 -2.52 19.40 17.64
CA GLY A 958 -1.84 20.11 18.71
C GLY A 958 -2.23 19.62 20.10
N ARG A 959 -1.24 19.60 21.00
CA ARG A 959 -1.45 19.22 22.41
C ARG A 959 -2.37 20.21 23.13
N LYS A 960 -2.95 19.81 24.27
CA LYS A 960 -3.68 20.74 25.16
C LYS A 960 -2.82 21.99 25.45
N GLY A 961 -3.38 23.17 25.21
CA GLY A 961 -2.69 24.45 25.37
C GLY A 961 -1.71 24.83 24.26
N GLN A 962 -1.48 23.97 23.26
CA GLN A 962 -0.64 24.26 22.10
C GLN A 962 -1.52 24.45 20.85
N SER A 963 -1.11 25.37 19.98
CA SER A 963 -1.69 25.55 18.65
C SER A 963 -0.98 24.66 17.63
N GLY A 964 -1.66 24.28 16.55
CA GLY A 964 -0.99 23.66 15.41
C GLY A 964 -1.84 23.64 14.15
N PRO A 965 -1.42 22.92 13.09
CA PRO A 965 -1.99 23.06 11.76
C PRO A 965 -3.44 22.56 11.69
N VAL A 966 -4.22 23.14 10.78
CA VAL A 966 -5.55 22.66 10.39
C VAL A 966 -5.40 21.28 9.76
N LEU A 967 -6.19 20.33 10.24
CA LEU A 967 -6.28 18.98 9.67
C LEU A 967 -7.55 18.82 8.85
N ILE A 968 -8.69 19.24 9.42
CA ILE A 968 -10.03 19.03 8.84
C ILE A 968 -10.85 20.29 8.99
N ALA A 969 -11.54 20.70 7.93
CA ALA A 969 -12.52 21.77 7.97
C ALA A 969 -13.89 21.25 8.43
N LEU A 970 -14.60 22.04 9.22
CA LEU A 970 -15.89 21.66 9.82
C LEU A 970 -17.07 22.47 9.26
N ASP A 971 -16.86 23.25 8.21
CA ASP A 971 -17.91 23.95 7.48
C ASP A 971 -18.69 23.02 6.51
N PRO A 972 -19.90 23.41 6.08
CA PRO A 972 -20.64 24.62 6.42
C PRO A 972 -21.28 24.57 7.82
N PHE A 973 -21.32 25.72 8.49
CA PHE A 973 -22.05 25.89 9.75
C PHE A 973 -23.48 26.36 9.48
N THR A 974 -24.46 25.69 10.09
CA THR A 974 -25.86 26.08 10.05
C THR A 974 -26.38 26.19 11.48
N ASN A 975 -26.92 27.35 11.85
CA ASN A 975 -27.54 27.57 13.16
C ASN A 975 -26.65 27.19 14.37
N ASN A 976 -25.37 27.56 14.33
CA ASN A 976 -24.39 27.22 15.38
C ASN A 976 -24.15 25.70 15.56
N GLY A 977 -24.40 24.92 14.52
CA GLY A 977 -24.04 23.52 14.46
C GLY A 977 -23.45 23.12 13.10
N SER A 978 -22.79 21.97 13.08
CA SER A 978 -22.26 21.36 11.86
C SER A 978 -22.33 19.83 11.95
N TYR A 979 -22.60 19.19 10.82
CA TYR A 979 -22.80 17.74 10.68
C TYR A 979 -22.13 17.28 9.38
N THR A 980 -20.87 16.89 9.46
CA THR A 980 -20.01 16.71 8.30
C THR A 980 -19.40 15.32 8.24
N TYR A 981 -18.99 14.96 7.03
CA TYR A 981 -18.19 13.77 6.76
C TYR A 981 -16.96 14.22 5.98
N ALA A 982 -15.79 13.66 6.31
CA ALA A 982 -14.55 13.94 5.60
C ALA A 982 -13.86 12.64 5.18
N LYS A 983 -13.36 12.60 3.95
CA LYS A 983 -12.50 11.55 3.40
C LYS A 983 -11.15 12.16 3.02
N ALA A 984 -10.32 11.42 2.28
CA ALA A 984 -9.02 11.90 1.83
C ALA A 984 -9.11 13.21 1.00
N ALA A 985 -10.14 13.37 0.17
CA ALA A 985 -10.36 14.57 -0.63
C ALA A 985 -10.64 15.81 0.25
N GLU A 986 -11.25 15.60 1.42
CA GLU A 986 -11.55 16.63 2.42
C GLU A 986 -10.47 16.73 3.52
N GLY A 987 -9.29 16.12 3.29
CA GLY A 987 -8.14 16.21 4.19
C GLY A 987 -8.08 15.14 5.29
N PHE A 988 -9.06 14.23 5.40
CA PHE A 988 -9.01 13.13 6.36
C PHE A 988 -8.15 11.97 5.84
N THR A 989 -6.94 11.87 6.37
CA THR A 989 -5.99 10.82 6.07
C THR A 989 -5.78 9.88 7.26
N GLU A 990 -5.17 8.74 6.96
CA GLU A 990 -4.72 7.80 7.97
C GLU A 990 -3.81 8.45 9.03
N MET A 991 -2.98 9.42 8.65
CA MET A 991 -2.11 10.16 9.56
C MET A 991 -2.90 11.02 10.54
N ASN A 992 -4.00 11.65 10.07
CA ASN A 992 -4.89 12.40 10.96
C ASN A 992 -5.53 11.48 12.01
N SER A 993 -5.92 10.26 11.60
CA SER A 993 -6.46 9.27 12.55
C SER A 993 -5.45 8.88 13.65
N ILE A 994 -4.14 8.82 13.32
CA ILE A 994 -3.08 8.52 14.29
C ILE A 994 -2.95 9.67 15.29
N SER A 995 -2.96 10.91 14.81
CA SER A 995 -2.92 12.11 15.67
C SER A 995 -4.11 12.15 16.63
N MET A 996 -5.31 11.81 16.18
CA MET A 996 -6.51 11.76 17.03
C MET A 996 -6.39 10.68 18.13
N ARG A 997 -5.76 9.53 17.85
CA ARG A 997 -5.58 8.45 18.86
C ARG A 997 -4.63 8.81 20.00
N ARG A 998 -3.68 9.72 19.76
CA ARG A 998 -2.81 10.23 20.82
C ARG A 998 -3.62 11.23 21.64
N ASN A 999 -4.07 10.81 22.83
CA ASN A 999 -4.85 11.67 23.72
C ASN A 999 -4.25 13.08 23.80
N ASP A 1000 -5.12 14.08 23.82
CA ASP A 1000 -4.79 15.50 23.79
C ASP A 1000 -4.09 16.01 22.52
N SER A 1001 -3.80 15.22 21.48
CA SER A 1001 -3.01 15.69 20.33
C SER A 1001 -3.82 16.32 19.18
N THR A 1002 -5.15 16.36 19.30
CA THR A 1002 -6.03 17.06 18.34
C THR A 1002 -7.11 17.83 19.06
N TYR A 1003 -7.55 18.95 18.49
CA TYR A 1003 -8.57 19.80 19.09
C TYR A 1003 -9.48 20.43 18.05
N VAL A 1004 -10.69 20.74 18.49
CA VAL A 1004 -11.67 21.48 17.69
C VAL A 1004 -11.60 22.95 18.09
N ASN A 1005 -11.63 23.83 17.10
CA ASN A 1005 -11.61 25.28 17.28
C ASN A 1005 -12.68 25.92 16.42
N ILE A 1006 -13.44 26.86 16.98
CA ILE A 1006 -14.50 27.61 16.27
C ILE A 1006 -14.11 29.08 16.22
N HIS A 1007 -14.07 29.64 15.01
CA HIS A 1007 -13.67 31.02 14.75
C HIS A 1007 -14.91 31.90 14.53
N THR A 1008 -14.84 33.13 15.02
CA THR A 1008 -15.91 34.11 14.85
C THR A 1008 -15.40 35.44 14.32
N SER A 1009 -16.31 36.31 13.90
CA SER A 1009 -16.02 37.68 13.45
C SER A 1009 -15.33 38.53 14.52
N THR A 1010 -15.46 38.18 15.79
CA THR A 1010 -14.85 38.88 16.93
C THR A 1010 -13.60 38.16 17.48
N SER A 1011 -13.39 36.90 17.12
CA SER A 1011 -12.25 36.08 17.57
C SER A 1011 -11.68 35.24 16.41
N ALA A 1012 -10.85 35.87 15.58
CA ALA A 1012 -10.28 35.25 14.38
C ALA A 1012 -9.36 34.04 14.68
N ASN A 1013 -8.72 34.00 15.85
CA ASN A 1013 -7.88 32.88 16.28
C ASN A 1013 -8.66 31.73 16.96
N GLY A 1014 -9.98 31.87 17.09
CA GLY A 1014 -10.87 30.93 17.76
C GLY A 1014 -11.51 31.54 19.00
N GLU A 1015 -12.84 31.51 19.07
CA GLU A 1015 -13.60 31.95 20.24
C GLU A 1015 -13.74 30.83 21.28
N ILE A 1016 -13.98 29.59 20.84
CA ILE A 1016 -14.12 28.42 21.71
C ILE A 1016 -13.32 27.24 21.18
N ARG A 1017 -12.75 26.45 22.09
CA ARG A 1017 -11.88 25.31 21.81
C ARG A 1017 -12.18 24.11 22.71
N GLY A 1018 -11.91 22.90 22.24
CA GLY A 1018 -11.94 21.67 23.03
C GLY A 1018 -11.02 20.57 22.50
N GLN A 1019 -10.31 19.85 23.37
CA GLN A 1019 -9.55 18.66 22.96
C GLN A 1019 -10.46 17.49 22.61
N LEU A 1020 -10.18 16.81 21.50
CA LEU A 1020 -10.83 15.56 21.15
C LEU A 1020 -10.23 14.42 21.98
N MET A 1021 -11.07 13.84 22.83
CA MET A 1021 -10.66 12.80 23.77
C MET A 1021 -11.16 11.44 23.31
N ARG A 1022 -10.23 10.51 23.10
CA ARG A 1022 -10.52 9.07 22.94
C ARG A 1022 -11.03 8.46 24.25
N TYR A 1023 -10.75 9.13 25.36
CA TYR A 1023 -11.23 8.82 26.69
C TYR A 1023 -11.99 9.98 27.27
N TYR A 1024 -13.31 9.88 27.26
CA TYR A 1024 -14.15 10.90 27.87
C TYR A 1024 -14.52 10.49 29.29
N ARG A 1025 -14.14 11.34 30.25
CA ARG A 1025 -14.56 11.29 31.65
C ARG A 1025 -14.95 12.68 32.09
N ILE A 1026 -15.84 12.74 33.08
CA ILE A 1026 -16.36 13.99 33.61
C ILE A 1026 -15.71 14.24 34.97
N SER A 1027 -14.98 15.35 35.10
CA SER A 1027 -14.39 15.79 36.37
C SER A 1027 -15.37 16.61 37.23
N SER A 1028 -16.45 17.12 36.64
CA SER A 1028 -17.46 17.95 37.31
C SER A 1028 -18.83 17.76 36.64
N PRO A 1029 -19.62 16.75 37.04
CA PRO A 1029 -20.92 16.49 36.42
C PRO A 1029 -21.94 17.56 36.77
N SER A 1030 -22.83 17.88 35.83
CA SER A 1030 -24.01 18.72 36.09
C SER A 1030 -25.05 18.01 36.96
N ILE A 1031 -25.02 16.68 36.96
CA ILE A 1031 -25.83 15.76 37.78
C ILE A 1031 -25.08 14.43 37.91
N SER A 1032 -24.99 13.86 39.11
CA SER A 1032 -24.71 12.43 39.27
C SER A 1032 -26.03 11.63 39.26
N THR A 1033 -26.27 10.82 38.21
CA THR A 1033 -27.45 9.93 38.16
C THR A 1033 -27.15 8.49 38.62
N GLY A 1034 -25.87 8.19 38.87
CA GLY A 1034 -25.46 7.05 39.69
C GLY A 1034 -25.50 7.43 41.16
N VAL A 1035 -25.97 6.52 42.01
CA VAL A 1035 -26.01 6.66 43.47
C VAL A 1035 -24.66 7.17 44.00
N ASN A 1036 -24.52 8.49 44.18
CA ASN A 1036 -23.35 9.10 44.84
C ASN A 1036 -23.57 10.55 45.30
N GLU A 1037 -24.54 11.30 44.76
CA GLU A 1037 -24.94 12.61 45.30
C GLU A 1037 -26.07 12.54 46.34
N GLU A 1038 -26.71 11.38 46.48
CA GLU A 1038 -27.69 11.21 47.55
C GLU A 1038 -27.01 11.17 48.92
N LEU A 1039 -25.79 10.63 49.00
CA LEU A 1039 -25.04 10.47 50.24
C LEU A 1039 -24.30 11.74 50.65
N LEU A 1040 -23.66 12.49 49.76
CA LEU A 1040 -22.88 13.68 50.10
C LEU A 1040 -23.75 14.92 50.33
N LYS A 1041 -23.36 15.82 51.23
CA LYS A 1041 -24.02 17.14 51.35
C LYS A 1041 -23.71 17.99 50.12
N SER A 1042 -24.71 18.76 49.69
CA SER A 1042 -24.58 19.66 48.54
C SER A 1042 -23.41 20.63 48.73
N GLY A 1043 -22.49 20.69 47.75
CA GLY A 1043 -21.33 21.57 47.77
C GLY A 1043 -20.09 21.03 48.49
N THR A 1044 -20.11 19.79 48.99
CA THR A 1044 -18.92 19.19 49.62
C THR A 1044 -17.94 18.61 48.59
N ALA A 1045 -16.73 19.15 48.53
CA ALA A 1045 -15.64 18.57 47.75
C ALA A 1045 -14.91 17.48 48.57
N ILE A 1046 -14.60 16.34 47.94
CA ILE A 1046 -13.75 15.33 48.56
C ILE A 1046 -12.29 15.77 48.46
N SER A 1047 -11.59 15.87 49.58
CA SER A 1047 -10.18 16.30 49.65
C SER A 1047 -9.30 15.25 50.33
N MET A 1048 -8.00 15.27 50.07
CA MET A 1048 -7.01 14.45 50.77
C MET A 1048 -5.84 15.35 51.17
N TYR A 1049 -5.72 15.67 52.45
CA TYR A 1049 -4.75 16.65 52.96
C TYR A 1049 -4.17 16.26 54.34
N PRO A 1050 -2.86 16.49 54.59
CA PRO A 1050 -1.86 16.99 53.65
C PRO A 1050 -1.48 15.95 52.60
N ASN A 1051 -1.12 16.42 51.40
CA ASN A 1051 -0.52 15.64 50.32
C ASN A 1051 0.52 16.53 49.62
N PRO A 1052 1.84 16.33 49.84
CA PRO A 1052 2.46 15.13 50.39
C PRO A 1052 2.14 14.84 51.87
N VAL A 1053 2.04 13.57 52.23
CA VAL A 1053 1.73 13.09 53.58
C VAL A 1053 3.00 12.61 54.28
N GLU A 1054 3.17 13.00 55.54
CA GLU A 1054 4.16 12.43 56.46
C GLU A 1054 3.52 11.23 57.17
N ASP A 1055 2.97 11.38 58.37
CA ASP A 1055 2.48 10.23 59.16
C ASP A 1055 0.97 9.98 59.07
N ALA A 1056 0.18 10.97 58.67
CA ALA A 1056 -1.26 10.83 58.50
C ALA A 1056 -1.84 11.89 57.56
N PHE A 1057 -2.90 11.54 56.84
CA PHE A 1057 -3.69 12.48 56.05
C PHE A 1057 -5.18 12.33 56.32
N THR A 1058 -5.93 13.39 56.08
CA THR A 1058 -7.37 13.42 56.21
C THR A 1058 -8.01 13.38 54.83
N VAL A 1059 -8.90 12.42 54.63
CA VAL A 1059 -9.85 12.40 53.53
C VAL A 1059 -11.05 13.23 53.96
N GLY A 1060 -11.17 14.47 53.51
CA GLY A 1060 -12.30 15.33 53.83
C GLY A 1060 -13.51 15.01 52.95
N PHE A 1061 -14.68 14.74 53.54
CA PHE A 1061 -15.98 14.63 52.87
C PHE A 1061 -17.09 14.91 53.89
N GLU A 1062 -18.33 15.16 53.47
CA GLU A 1062 -19.50 15.25 54.35
C GLU A 1062 -20.71 14.61 53.69
N THR A 1063 -21.46 13.82 54.47
CA THR A 1063 -22.67 13.12 54.02
C THR A 1063 -23.94 13.59 54.74
N LYS A 1064 -25.10 13.33 54.12
CA LYS A 1064 -26.44 13.63 54.67
C LYS A 1064 -26.80 12.68 55.82
N ASN A 1065 -26.37 11.42 55.74
CA ASN A 1065 -26.54 10.36 56.74
C ASN A 1065 -25.21 9.64 56.97
N THR A 1066 -25.10 8.86 58.06
CA THR A 1066 -23.93 8.00 58.33
C THR A 1066 -23.75 6.98 57.20
N VAL A 1067 -22.53 6.84 56.68
CA VAL A 1067 -22.20 5.88 55.62
C VAL A 1067 -21.00 5.00 56.02
N ASN A 1068 -20.94 3.79 55.48
CA ASN A 1068 -19.75 2.95 55.53
C ASN A 1068 -18.72 3.52 54.54
N ALA A 1069 -17.69 4.17 55.03
CA ALA A 1069 -16.62 4.71 54.21
C ALA A 1069 -15.39 3.81 54.27
N THR A 1070 -14.94 3.32 53.12
CA THR A 1070 -13.77 2.45 52.98
C THR A 1070 -12.69 3.19 52.20
N LEU A 1071 -11.49 3.33 52.73
CA LEU A 1071 -10.33 3.80 51.99
C LEU A 1071 -9.41 2.62 51.66
N ASN A 1072 -9.18 2.39 50.38
CA ASN A 1072 -8.17 1.46 49.87
C ASN A 1072 -6.95 2.26 49.38
N ILE A 1073 -5.73 1.83 49.69
CA ILE A 1073 -4.49 2.41 49.15
C ILE A 1073 -3.76 1.32 48.38
N TYR A 1074 -3.42 1.59 47.12
CA TYR A 1074 -2.72 0.70 46.20
C TYR A 1074 -1.32 1.24 45.89
N ASP A 1075 -0.35 0.34 45.71
CA ASP A 1075 0.93 0.69 45.09
C ASP A 1075 0.79 0.89 43.56
N LEU A 1076 1.86 1.35 42.89
CA LEU A 1076 1.84 1.62 41.45
C LEU A 1076 1.62 0.37 40.57
N ASN A 1077 1.79 -0.83 41.12
CA ASN A 1077 1.52 -2.08 40.43
C ASN A 1077 0.06 -2.54 40.65
N GLY A 1078 -0.75 -1.75 41.35
CA GLY A 1078 -2.16 -2.04 41.62
C GLY A 1078 -2.38 -3.01 42.78
N ARG A 1079 -1.35 -3.34 43.58
CA ARG A 1079 -1.52 -4.20 44.76
C ARG A 1079 -2.06 -3.37 45.91
N LEU A 1080 -3.11 -3.86 46.58
CA LEU A 1080 -3.67 -3.24 47.78
C LEU A 1080 -2.64 -3.34 48.92
N VAL A 1081 -2.21 -2.19 49.44
CA VAL A 1081 -1.21 -2.08 50.51
C VAL A 1081 -1.79 -1.60 51.83
N MET A 1082 -2.95 -0.94 51.82
CA MET A 1082 -3.68 -0.57 53.03
C MET A 1082 -5.18 -0.50 52.76
N LYS A 1083 -5.99 -0.85 53.76
CA LYS A 1083 -7.44 -0.66 53.77
C LYS A 1083 -7.88 -0.12 55.12
N SER A 1084 -8.81 0.83 55.13
CA SER A 1084 -9.41 1.39 56.34
C SER A 1084 -10.91 1.53 56.16
N ASP A 1085 -11.69 0.92 57.04
CA ASP A 1085 -13.16 0.99 57.04
C ASP A 1085 -13.63 1.82 58.25
N VAL A 1086 -14.49 2.81 58.01
CA VAL A 1086 -15.00 3.72 59.05
C VAL A 1086 -16.46 4.06 58.77
N GLN A 1087 -17.30 4.07 59.79
CA GLN A 1087 -18.62 4.71 59.71
C GLN A 1087 -18.50 6.18 60.05
N SER A 1088 -18.74 7.07 59.09
CA SER A 1088 -18.59 8.51 59.30
C SER A 1088 -19.65 9.31 58.55
N ILE A 1089 -20.00 10.48 59.11
CA ILE A 1089 -20.77 11.53 58.43
C ILE A 1089 -19.86 12.63 57.87
N SER A 1090 -18.59 12.68 58.29
CA SER A 1090 -17.65 13.74 57.94
C SER A 1090 -16.22 13.24 58.08
N GLY A 1091 -15.50 13.21 56.96
CA GLY A 1091 -14.08 12.92 56.85
C GLY A 1091 -13.56 11.65 57.53
N ILE A 1092 -12.33 11.27 57.19
CA ILE A 1092 -11.59 10.22 57.89
C ILE A 1092 -10.13 10.60 57.93
N THR A 1093 -9.49 10.54 59.10
CA THR A 1093 -8.03 10.65 59.21
C THR A 1093 -7.41 9.27 59.20
N ILE A 1094 -6.41 9.09 58.33
CA ILE A 1094 -5.77 7.81 58.06
C ILE A 1094 -4.29 7.92 58.42
N ASN A 1095 -3.84 7.00 59.26
CA ASN A 1095 -2.44 6.89 59.62
C ASN A 1095 -1.68 6.11 58.52
N THR A 1096 -0.65 6.74 57.97
CA THR A 1096 0.19 6.23 56.88
C THR A 1096 1.61 5.91 57.31
N SER A 1097 1.92 5.91 58.61
CA SER A 1097 3.27 5.61 59.13
C SER A 1097 3.83 4.24 58.71
N GLN A 1098 2.94 3.29 58.40
CA GLN A 1098 3.30 1.95 57.91
C GLN A 1098 3.58 1.88 56.40
N LEU A 1099 3.37 2.96 55.65
CA LEU A 1099 3.70 3.02 54.23
C LEU A 1099 5.13 3.55 54.03
N ASN A 1100 5.89 2.91 53.16
CA ASN A 1100 7.19 3.42 52.72
C ASN A 1100 7.02 4.71 51.90
N SER A 1101 8.03 5.57 51.88
CA SER A 1101 8.08 6.74 50.99
C SER A 1101 7.85 6.33 49.53
N GLY A 1102 6.97 7.03 48.82
CA GLY A 1102 6.57 6.64 47.48
C GLY A 1102 5.26 7.25 46.98
N ILE A 1103 4.85 6.84 45.77
CA ILE A 1103 3.60 7.24 45.14
C ILE A 1103 2.59 6.10 45.27
N TYR A 1104 1.40 6.42 45.76
CA TYR A 1104 0.28 5.48 45.91
C TYR A 1104 -0.98 6.02 45.23
N ILE A 1105 -1.95 5.13 45.02
CA ILE A 1105 -3.32 5.49 44.61
C ILE A 1105 -4.26 5.22 45.78
N ALA A 1106 -4.87 6.26 46.32
CA ALA A 1106 -5.90 6.16 47.34
C ALA A 1106 -7.29 6.15 46.69
N GLU A 1107 -8.15 5.20 47.06
CA GLU A 1107 -9.51 5.01 46.58
C GLU A 1107 -10.48 5.05 47.76
N LEU A 1108 -11.40 6.00 47.76
CA LEU A 1108 -12.48 6.08 48.74
C LEU A 1108 -13.73 5.42 48.16
N LEU A 1109 -14.36 4.56 48.95
CA LEU A 1109 -15.68 4.00 48.71
C LEU A 1109 -16.64 4.48 49.80
N LEU A 1110 -17.89 4.80 49.44
CA LEU A 1110 -18.99 5.07 50.36
C LEU A 1110 -20.08 4.02 50.12
N ASN A 1111 -20.48 3.28 51.15
CA ASN A 1111 -21.35 2.10 51.07
C ASN A 1111 -20.93 1.12 49.97
N GLU A 1112 -19.64 0.75 49.95
CA GLU A 1112 -19.03 -0.17 48.98
C GLU A 1112 -18.99 0.35 47.52
N GLN A 1113 -19.37 1.61 47.28
CA GLN A 1113 -19.31 2.25 45.96
C GLN A 1113 -18.17 3.25 45.87
N VAL A 1114 -17.38 3.23 44.80
CA VAL A 1114 -16.23 4.15 44.64
C VAL A 1114 -16.71 5.60 44.55
N ALA A 1115 -16.29 6.43 45.50
CA ALA A 1115 -16.58 7.86 45.56
C ALA A 1115 -15.47 8.72 44.92
N THR A 1116 -14.18 8.39 45.15
CA THR A 1116 -13.07 9.07 44.47
C THR A 1116 -11.80 8.22 44.43
N ARG A 1117 -10.89 8.54 43.50
CA ARG A 1117 -9.51 8.04 43.50
C ARG A 1117 -8.54 9.21 43.36
N SER A 1118 -7.49 9.25 44.16
CA SER A 1118 -6.48 10.31 44.15
C SER A 1118 -5.07 9.76 44.29
N LYS A 1119 -4.09 10.50 43.74
CA LYS A 1119 -2.67 10.22 43.95
C LYS A 1119 -2.28 10.67 45.35
N LEU A 1120 -1.64 9.80 46.12
CA LEU A 1120 -1.07 10.11 47.44
C LEU A 1120 0.45 10.04 47.36
N LEU A 1121 1.15 11.12 47.73
CA LEU A 1121 2.61 11.14 47.85
C LEU A 1121 2.99 10.98 49.32
N LYS A 1122 3.64 9.87 49.69
CA LYS A 1122 4.21 9.65 51.02
C LYS A 1122 5.68 10.10 50.98
N ASN A 1123 6.02 11.08 51.81
CA ASN A 1123 7.40 11.49 52.03
C ASN A 1123 8.14 10.48 52.93
#